data_AF-A0A916THT2-F1
#
_entry.id   AF-A0A916THT2-F1
#
_cell.length_a   1.000
_cell.length_b   1.000
_cell.length_c   1.000
_cell.angle_alpha   90.00
_cell.angle_beta   90.00
_cell.angle_gamma   90.00
#
_symmetry.space_group_name_H-M   'P 1'
#
loop_
_entity.id
_entity.type
_entity.pdbx_description
1 polymer ?
#
loop_
_entity_poly.entity_id
_entity_poly.type
_entity_poly.pdbx_seq_one_letter_code
_entity_poly.pdbx_strand_id
1 'polypeptide(L)'
;MPSPRRVQPLSTPVRHSEAFLRINLRLVAIVTAALVACALVAPGGRAAAAADHPPVAHSQQLAGLDGADSVYLRQRTTAVAPGLDLTSFQRMQPGGWVTGRVMTADLATPSLSLGLSDGGAVSGANAPVSEFAKQPHVVAAVNGDYYDMNASDAPVGTDVSDGTVHNAGATPRQAFTLTDGKAAIQQLMSAATVTAGEGTTKIAAVNSPTFAADSVGLFTSLWGTYPIGRLIGKSEEVRVLTVEKNVVTAVSDDRSALDEPADIPSGSSVLVARGSATEQLASLEVGTHVDLTVTANASVDLAVGGSQRLLADGKRTTDDEVTAARTAIGISKDGSRLWVVSLDGRQGDSHGMSIQELAAFMDDLGAWNAINLDGGGSTDMVARPAGTSDLTVVGRPSDGAERRVSNALVFRSTATGPSTDVSVRPDLQPAAGLTADGANDTLIGLSRTLHGTRLAADLGPTPGGGHFTAAPGRVLERVSTGSGQAVVRGRATGSAKVTLRAGPAAATAPITVHGKVARVTPSSTVLSIPSGDDTGMLRLSATDADGFSVPVETRDVRVRAGDGVTVATDGVSGFTVTPKADKLSTSIIFTVADHEVTVPVTVGYDEKTLADFSDAASWTFEAARATGSVSPVPGPNGNKGLALDLDFSTSTATRGAYAVPPAPIAVPGQPQALTLWIKGTGKGEWPRLQVIKGDGTTTNLDPEQGASNPIVTWNGWQQVRFPVPAGTPYPLTLAKIRFMETRSDAGYTDQLAVAGLAAQVPPAVSVPESPWPTDPAVVAGGRTDDSPQRIAVMSDTQFVARDPDSAIVKAGRRALREIIAAKPDLLVIDGDLVDEASPADIAFAKKILDEEIGTQVPYIYVPGNHEVMGGPISNFEKVFGATSTHRDLGRTKIITLDSSSGTLHPGGSTEQLRMLQQQLADAARNPRITGVLVFNHHPVDDPQPDKASQLGDRYEAAALRRTLARFTATSGKSIAQVNGHVGIFYTDAADGVTRVINGNSGKTPSGSADRGGFTGWTMLGIDPAAGQVGTVPRTGARLQWLRDETHARVDSLRLTAPKQLAVGASAKVTATIDQDDTREVPVAWPVSAAWAGHGVRVGTSHGPAVVTFDPATGKLTALRKGSATLSVTVNGVTKEAAIRVG
;
A
#
# COMPACT_ATOMS: atom_id res chain seq x y z
N MET A 1 35.51 12.75 36.92
CA MET A 1 36.39 12.98 38.11
C MET A 1 36.90 14.42 38.06
N PRO A 2 37.12 15.10 39.21
CA PRO A 2 36.37 16.34 39.54
C PRO A 2 37.19 17.62 39.85
N SER A 3 36.45 18.72 40.07
CA SER A 3 36.65 19.83 41.06
C SER A 3 37.62 20.99 40.74
N PRO A 4 37.56 22.18 41.43
CA PRO A 4 36.68 22.58 42.56
C PRO A 4 36.13 24.05 42.61
N ARG A 5 35.15 24.25 43.53
CA ARG A 5 34.87 25.39 44.48
C ARG A 5 34.21 26.74 44.07
N ARG A 6 33.19 27.11 44.89
CA ARG A 6 32.50 28.41 45.13
C ARG A 6 33.35 29.37 46.01
N VAL A 7 32.99 30.68 46.09
CA VAL A 7 32.48 31.47 47.27
C VAL A 7 32.03 32.90 46.84
N GLN A 8 30.95 33.46 47.45
CA GLN A 8 30.32 34.81 47.30
C GLN A 8 31.04 35.92 48.12
N PRO A 9 30.55 37.20 48.23
CA PRO A 9 29.54 37.60 49.27
C PRO A 9 28.59 38.81 48.89
N LEU A 10 27.30 38.87 49.34
CA LEU A 10 26.66 39.69 50.43
C LEU A 10 26.54 41.23 50.16
N SER A 11 25.50 42.03 50.50
CA SER A 11 24.24 41.86 51.27
C SER A 11 23.40 43.17 51.38
N THR A 12 22.05 43.05 51.56
CA THR A 12 21.11 43.81 52.46
C THR A 12 20.56 45.24 52.15
N PRO A 13 19.42 45.74 52.75
CA PRO A 13 18.24 45.04 53.37
C PRO A 13 16.80 45.74 53.37
N VAL A 14 15.79 44.99 53.90
CA VAL A 14 14.63 45.33 54.82
C VAL A 14 13.23 45.83 54.34
N ARG A 15 12.24 44.92 54.54
CA ARG A 15 10.86 44.90 55.18
C ARG A 15 9.64 45.82 54.83
N HIS A 16 8.51 45.09 54.63
CA HIS A 16 7.17 45.12 55.30
C HIS A 16 5.91 45.71 54.62
N SER A 17 4.81 44.93 54.80
CA SER A 17 3.36 45.24 54.91
C SER A 17 2.40 45.16 53.69
N GLU A 18 1.37 44.30 53.86
CA GLU A 18 -0.11 44.42 53.59
C GLU A 18 -0.63 44.79 52.17
N ALA A 19 -1.85 44.48 51.71
CA ALA A 19 -2.94 43.55 52.02
C ALA A 19 -4.04 43.72 50.92
N PHE A 20 -4.74 42.63 50.57
CA PHE A 20 -6.15 42.50 50.13
C PHE A 20 -6.83 43.38 49.04
N LEU A 21 -7.27 42.68 47.97
CA LEU A 21 -8.66 42.50 47.48
C LEU A 21 -9.54 43.74 47.15
N ARG A 22 -10.00 43.82 45.89
CA ARG A 22 -11.40 44.05 45.42
C ARG A 22 -11.42 44.36 43.90
N ILE A 23 -12.08 43.56 43.05
CA ILE A 23 -13.52 43.53 42.66
C ILE A 23 -13.81 44.28 41.34
N ASN A 24 -14.44 43.53 40.42
CA ASN A 24 -15.46 43.87 39.40
C ASN A 24 -15.13 44.47 38.01
N LEU A 25 -15.64 43.67 37.04
CA LEU A 25 -16.52 44.00 35.91
C LEU A 25 -16.01 44.79 34.70
N ARG A 26 -16.01 44.05 33.58
CA ARG A 26 -16.78 44.24 32.33
C ARG A 26 -16.44 45.41 31.39
N LEU A 27 -16.13 44.95 30.16
CA LEU A 27 -16.68 45.35 28.86
C LEU A 27 -16.23 46.69 28.20
N VAL A 28 -15.63 46.48 27.01
CA VAL A 28 -16.07 47.03 25.70
C VAL A 28 -15.65 48.47 25.34
N ALA A 29 -14.62 48.50 24.49
CA ALA A 29 -14.64 49.06 23.13
C ALA A 29 -14.20 50.51 22.84
N ILE A 30 -13.25 50.55 21.88
CA ILE A 30 -13.26 51.28 20.60
C ILE A 30 -12.71 52.73 20.54
N VAL A 31 -11.56 52.84 19.83
CA VAL A 31 -11.22 53.75 18.68
C VAL A 31 -11.10 55.26 19.04
N THR A 32 -10.11 56.09 18.68
CA THR A 32 -9.29 56.33 17.46
C THR A 32 -8.24 57.40 17.87
N ALA A 33 -6.96 57.29 17.50
CA ALA A 33 -6.26 58.03 16.43
C ALA A 33 -5.77 59.47 16.70
N ALA A 34 -4.62 59.76 16.05
CA ALA A 34 -4.04 61.06 15.64
C ALA A 34 -3.25 61.87 16.70
N LEU A 35 -2.13 62.55 16.45
CA LEU A 35 -1.20 62.74 15.30
C LEU A 35 -0.05 63.66 15.83
N VAL A 36 1.21 63.45 15.35
CA VAL A 36 2.25 64.47 14.97
C VAL A 36 2.71 65.54 15.99
N ALA A 37 3.96 66.00 16.10
CA ALA A 37 5.32 65.66 15.61
C ALA A 37 6.27 66.73 16.20
N CYS A 38 7.58 66.46 16.26
CA CYS A 38 8.62 67.45 15.90
C CYS A 38 9.99 66.76 15.78
N ALA A 39 10.71 67.14 14.72
CA ALA A 39 11.92 66.50 14.18
C ALA A 39 13.20 67.33 14.43
N LEU A 40 14.39 66.70 14.26
CA LEU A 40 15.65 67.23 13.67
C LEU A 40 16.79 66.16 13.82
N VAL A 41 17.07 65.29 12.83
CA VAL A 41 18.08 65.35 11.71
C VAL A 41 19.53 65.00 12.15
N ALA A 42 20.04 63.76 12.00
CA ALA A 42 20.70 63.04 10.87
C ALA A 42 22.26 63.10 10.91
N PRO A 43 23.08 62.25 10.22
CA PRO A 43 22.83 61.14 9.26
C PRO A 43 23.52 59.81 9.71
N GLY A 44 23.51 58.63 9.08
CA GLY A 44 23.03 58.08 7.83
C GLY A 44 23.70 56.69 7.66
N GLY A 45 22.93 55.62 7.48
CA GLY A 45 23.43 54.25 7.30
C GLY A 45 22.39 53.18 7.67
N ARG A 46 21.44 52.89 6.76
CA ARG A 46 20.43 51.83 6.95
C ARG A 46 21.04 50.46 6.62
N ALA A 47 21.20 49.63 7.64
CA ALA A 47 21.19 48.17 7.46
C ALA A 47 19.73 47.73 7.29
N ALA A 48 19.40 47.17 6.13
CA ALA A 48 18.14 46.49 5.92
C ALA A 48 18.12 45.21 6.78
N ALA A 49 17.14 45.10 7.67
CA ALA A 49 16.89 43.88 8.42
C ALA A 49 16.48 42.77 7.44
N ALA A 50 17.27 41.70 7.39
CA ALA A 50 16.91 40.48 6.68
C ALA A 50 15.67 39.88 7.34
N ALA A 51 14.61 39.71 6.56
CA ALA A 51 13.47 38.90 6.95
C ALA A 51 13.92 37.44 7.04
N ASP A 52 13.72 36.83 8.21
CA ASP A 52 13.90 35.39 8.41
C ASP A 52 12.86 34.63 7.56
N HIS A 53 13.30 34.08 6.43
CA HIS A 53 12.53 33.08 5.69
C HIS A 53 12.83 31.69 6.27
N PRO A 54 11.81 30.92 6.71
CA PRO A 54 12.01 29.55 7.19
C PRO A 54 12.28 28.60 6.01
N PRO A 55 13.12 27.56 6.20
CA PRO A 55 13.55 26.67 5.12
C PRO A 55 12.42 25.78 4.55
N VAL A 56 12.51 25.52 3.25
CA VAL A 56 11.59 24.75 2.40
C VAL A 56 11.49 23.27 2.81
N ALA A 57 10.67 23.04 3.82
CA ALA A 57 9.86 21.85 4.05
C ALA A 57 8.76 22.24 5.05
N HIS A 58 7.60 22.70 4.56
CA HIS A 58 6.44 22.86 5.42
C HIS A 58 5.96 21.46 5.83
N SER A 59 6.25 21.07 7.07
CA SER A 59 5.65 19.90 7.74
C SER A 59 4.19 20.12 8.12
N GLN A 60 3.52 21.11 7.52
CA GLN A 60 2.10 21.35 7.77
C GLN A 60 1.28 20.27 7.04
N GLN A 61 0.63 19.44 7.84
CA GLN A 61 -0.44 18.57 7.37
C GLN A 61 -1.55 19.45 6.80
N LEU A 62 -2.01 19.15 5.59
CA LEU A 62 -3.21 19.74 5.04
C LEU A 62 -4.40 19.25 5.86
N ALA A 63 -5.15 20.19 6.42
CA ALA A 63 -6.39 19.91 7.15
C ALA A 63 -7.48 19.41 6.20
N GLY A 64 -8.45 18.65 6.72
CA GLY A 64 -9.60 18.16 5.94
C GLY A 64 -9.37 16.83 5.20
N LEU A 65 -8.13 16.33 5.14
CA LEU A 65 -7.85 15.04 4.50
C LEU A 65 -8.26 13.82 5.35
N ASP A 66 -8.46 14.01 6.66
CA ASP A 66 -8.84 12.96 7.60
C ASP A 66 -10.27 12.48 7.37
N GLY A 67 -11.22 13.38 7.07
CA GLY A 67 -12.62 13.04 6.83
C GLY A 67 -13.31 12.39 8.05
N ALA A 68 -14.62 12.52 8.18
CA ALA A 68 -15.31 12.04 9.40
C ALA A 68 -15.24 10.52 9.61
N ASP A 69 -15.28 9.75 8.52
CA ASP A 69 -15.34 8.28 8.54
C ASP A 69 -14.13 7.60 7.88
N SER A 70 -13.03 8.33 7.65
CA SER A 70 -11.80 7.72 7.11
C SER A 70 -10.79 7.38 8.19
N VAL A 71 -9.86 6.48 7.84
CA VAL A 71 -8.78 5.97 8.71
C VAL A 71 -7.49 5.84 7.91
N TYR A 72 -6.41 5.55 8.63
CA TYR A 72 -5.08 5.32 8.05
C TYR A 72 -4.54 6.46 7.17
N LEU A 73 -5.01 7.70 7.40
CA LEU A 73 -4.53 8.86 6.65
C LEU A 73 -3.00 8.93 6.71
N ARG A 74 -2.41 8.97 5.51
CA ARG A 74 -1.04 9.33 5.27
C ARG A 74 -1.03 10.48 4.30
N GLN A 75 -0.24 11.50 4.61
CA GLN A 75 -0.07 12.64 3.73
C GLN A 75 1.37 13.15 3.77
N ARG A 76 1.80 13.75 2.66
CA ARG A 76 3.09 14.40 2.50
C ARG A 76 2.91 15.67 1.67
N THR A 77 3.31 16.80 2.23
CA THR A 77 3.31 18.10 1.57
C THR A 77 4.71 18.46 1.10
N THR A 78 4.82 18.94 -0.13
CA THR A 78 6.05 19.49 -0.71
C THR A 78 5.75 20.78 -1.45
N ALA A 79 6.54 21.82 -1.21
CA ALA A 79 6.46 23.03 -2.02
C ALA A 79 6.89 22.76 -3.46
N VAL A 80 6.18 23.35 -4.42
CA VAL A 80 6.45 23.31 -5.86
C VAL A 80 7.07 24.62 -6.32
N ALA A 81 6.50 25.74 -5.87
CA ALA A 81 6.97 27.11 -6.09
C ALA A 81 6.43 28.01 -4.95
N PRO A 82 6.90 29.26 -4.79
CA PRO A 82 6.27 30.20 -3.87
C PRO A 82 4.76 30.32 -4.14
N GLY A 83 3.96 30.14 -3.09
CA GLY A 83 2.49 30.16 -3.19
C GLY A 83 1.87 28.88 -3.74
N LEU A 84 2.64 27.82 -4.04
CA LEU A 84 2.14 26.57 -4.61
C LEU A 84 2.70 25.35 -3.89
N ASP A 85 1.84 24.64 -3.17
CA ASP A 85 2.17 23.41 -2.45
C ASP A 85 1.46 22.20 -3.09
N LEU A 86 2.13 21.05 -3.09
CA LEU A 86 1.57 19.76 -3.49
C LEU A 86 1.49 18.83 -2.27
N THR A 87 0.29 18.36 -1.95
CA THR A 87 0.05 17.35 -0.92
C THR A 87 -0.37 16.05 -1.55
N SER A 88 0.43 14.99 -1.42
CA SER A 88 0.01 13.62 -1.76
C SER A 88 -0.57 12.93 -0.54
N PHE A 89 -1.66 12.19 -0.70
CA PHE A 89 -2.28 11.47 0.41
C PHE A 89 -2.83 10.09 0.02
N GLN A 90 -2.99 9.24 1.03
CA GLN A 90 -3.73 7.98 0.96
C GLN A 90 -4.55 7.83 2.25
N ARG A 91 -5.79 7.38 2.13
CA ARG A 91 -6.67 7.05 3.27
C ARG A 91 -7.59 5.90 2.93
N MET A 92 -8.07 5.20 3.95
CA MET A 92 -9.15 4.22 3.81
C MET A 92 -10.46 4.91 4.23
N GLN A 93 -11.49 4.85 3.41
CA GLN A 93 -12.83 5.36 3.71
C GLN A 93 -13.88 4.26 3.47
N PRO A 94 -15.19 4.46 3.74
CA PRO A 94 -16.17 3.39 3.61
C PRO A 94 -16.20 2.70 2.23
N GLY A 95 -16.05 3.46 1.14
CA GLY A 95 -15.97 2.92 -0.22
C GLY A 95 -14.66 2.17 -0.57
N GLY A 96 -13.63 2.28 0.26
CA GLY A 96 -12.32 1.65 0.07
C GLY A 96 -11.15 2.64 0.15
N TRP A 97 -9.98 2.22 -0.34
CA TRP A 97 -8.80 3.08 -0.40
C TRP A 97 -8.99 4.24 -1.37
N VAL A 98 -8.54 5.43 -0.98
CA VAL A 98 -8.41 6.60 -1.84
C VAL A 98 -6.98 7.07 -1.79
N THR A 99 -6.36 7.22 -2.95
CA THR A 99 -5.03 7.81 -3.13
C THR A 99 -5.15 9.00 -4.07
N GLY A 100 -4.56 10.14 -3.69
CA GLY A 100 -4.79 11.40 -4.40
C GLY A 100 -3.76 12.47 -4.12
N ARG A 101 -3.89 13.59 -4.84
CA ARG A 101 -3.05 14.78 -4.72
C ARG A 101 -3.92 16.02 -4.62
N VAL A 102 -3.50 16.96 -3.78
CA VAL A 102 -4.09 18.28 -3.63
C VAL A 102 -3.01 19.33 -3.82
N MET A 103 -3.13 20.11 -4.88
CA MET A 103 -2.31 21.29 -5.11
C MET A 103 -3.03 22.50 -4.50
N THR A 104 -2.37 23.17 -3.55
CA THR A 104 -2.90 24.37 -2.89
C THR A 104 -2.18 25.59 -3.44
N ALA A 105 -2.92 26.49 -4.10
CA ALA A 105 -2.38 27.71 -4.71
C ALA A 105 -2.87 28.95 -3.95
N ASP A 106 -1.95 29.85 -3.62
CA ASP A 106 -2.24 31.20 -3.11
C ASP A 106 -2.07 32.22 -4.25
N LEU A 107 -3.20 32.63 -4.82
CA LEU A 107 -3.29 33.55 -5.95
C LEU A 107 -2.90 34.98 -5.58
N ALA A 108 -2.75 35.32 -4.30
CA ALA A 108 -2.19 36.59 -3.89
C ALA A 108 -0.66 36.65 -4.07
N THR A 109 -0.02 35.52 -4.38
CA THR A 109 1.43 35.44 -4.59
C THR A 109 1.81 36.05 -5.95
N PRO A 110 2.53 37.19 -6.02
CA PRO A 110 2.74 37.91 -7.28
C PRO A 110 3.53 37.14 -8.35
N SER A 111 4.33 36.16 -7.93
CA SER A 111 5.14 35.34 -8.84
C SER A 111 4.38 34.13 -9.40
N LEU A 112 3.19 33.81 -8.88
CA LEU A 112 2.39 32.67 -9.29
C LEU A 112 1.28 33.13 -10.23
N SER A 113 1.18 32.52 -11.40
CA SER A 113 0.07 32.74 -12.33
C SER A 113 -0.45 31.42 -12.88
N LEU A 114 -1.68 31.45 -13.40
CA LEU A 114 -2.34 30.31 -14.03
C LEU A 114 -2.52 30.61 -15.52
N GLY A 115 -2.68 29.57 -16.32
CA GLY A 115 -3.20 29.70 -17.68
C GLY A 115 -3.73 28.38 -18.21
N LEU A 116 -4.33 28.42 -19.39
CA LEU A 116 -4.77 27.23 -20.10
C LEU A 116 -3.76 26.90 -21.19
N SER A 117 -3.36 25.64 -21.25
CA SER A 117 -2.55 25.10 -22.33
C SER A 117 -3.38 24.17 -23.19
N ASP A 118 -3.26 24.31 -24.50
CA ASP A 118 -3.76 23.38 -25.51
C ASP A 118 -2.65 23.11 -26.56
N GLY A 119 -2.96 22.34 -27.59
CA GLY A 119 -2.01 22.03 -28.67
C GLY A 119 -1.86 23.14 -29.72
N GLY A 120 -2.36 24.35 -29.46
CA GLY A 120 -2.42 25.46 -30.41
C GLY A 120 -3.64 25.44 -31.34
N ALA A 121 -4.48 24.42 -31.23
CA ALA A 121 -5.77 24.30 -31.91
C ALA A 121 -6.78 23.59 -31.02
N VAL A 122 -8.06 23.91 -31.22
CA VAL A 122 -9.19 23.39 -30.46
C VAL A 122 -9.50 21.94 -30.82
N SER A 123 -9.43 21.57 -32.11
CA SER A 123 -9.65 20.20 -32.59
C SER A 123 -8.37 19.52 -33.08
N GLY A 124 -8.26 18.21 -32.88
CA GLY A 124 -7.18 17.36 -33.40
C GLY A 124 -5.79 17.58 -32.79
N ALA A 125 -5.65 18.41 -31.75
CA ALA A 125 -4.37 18.76 -31.13
C ALA A 125 -4.25 18.26 -29.67
N ASN A 126 -4.83 17.10 -29.36
CA ASN A 126 -4.76 16.51 -28.03
C ASN A 126 -3.34 16.01 -27.66
N ALA A 127 -3.00 16.08 -26.39
CA ALA A 127 -1.71 15.59 -25.87
C ALA A 127 -1.83 15.18 -24.40
N PRO A 128 -0.88 14.37 -23.88
CA PRO A 128 -0.77 14.14 -22.44
C PRO A 128 -0.57 15.44 -21.66
N VAL A 129 -0.99 15.46 -20.39
CA VAL A 129 -0.81 16.63 -19.50
C VAL A 129 0.67 17.00 -19.38
N SER A 130 1.56 15.99 -19.32
CA SER A 130 3.00 16.20 -19.29
C SER A 130 3.55 16.92 -20.52
N GLU A 131 2.96 16.75 -21.70
CA GLU A 131 3.37 17.48 -22.91
C GLU A 131 2.87 18.93 -22.89
N PHE A 132 1.63 19.18 -22.49
CA PHE A 132 1.10 20.54 -22.34
C PHE A 132 1.87 21.36 -21.30
N ALA A 133 2.42 20.70 -20.28
CA ALA A 133 3.20 21.34 -19.25
C ALA A 133 4.64 21.73 -19.70
N LYS A 134 5.13 21.28 -20.88
CA LYS A 134 6.47 21.62 -21.40
C LYS A 134 6.54 23.03 -21.97
N GLN A 135 6.29 24.02 -21.13
CA GLN A 135 6.37 25.44 -21.47
C GLN A 135 7.29 26.18 -20.51
N PRO A 136 7.86 27.33 -20.92
CA PRO A 136 8.62 28.18 -20.03
C PRO A 136 7.84 28.53 -18.76
N HIS A 137 8.52 28.52 -17.61
CA HIS A 137 8.00 28.88 -16.29
C HIS A 137 6.88 27.97 -15.73
N VAL A 138 6.39 26.97 -16.46
CA VAL A 138 5.42 26.02 -15.92
C VAL A 138 6.09 25.12 -14.88
N VAL A 139 5.48 25.04 -13.70
CA VAL A 139 5.97 24.27 -12.55
C VAL A 139 5.02 23.14 -12.13
N ALA A 140 3.77 23.19 -12.59
CA ALA A 140 2.79 22.12 -12.45
C ALA A 140 1.64 22.27 -13.45
N ALA A 141 0.90 21.19 -13.70
CA ALA A 141 -0.31 21.20 -14.50
C ALA A 141 -1.27 20.07 -14.09
N VAL A 142 -2.54 20.22 -14.44
CA VAL A 142 -3.60 19.20 -14.28
C VAL A 142 -4.45 19.18 -15.55
N ASN A 143 -5.10 18.05 -15.86
CA ASN A 143 -6.06 18.00 -16.98
C ASN A 143 -7.22 18.98 -16.78
N GLY A 144 -7.78 19.47 -17.89
CA GLY A 144 -8.86 20.45 -17.88
C GLY A 144 -10.23 19.89 -18.28
N ASP A 145 -10.77 20.43 -19.37
CA ASP A 145 -12.17 20.31 -19.78
C ASP A 145 -12.54 18.90 -20.30
N TYR A 146 -13.84 18.61 -20.29
CA TYR A 146 -14.42 17.51 -21.05
C TYR A 146 -14.24 17.77 -22.56
N TYR A 147 -14.03 16.71 -23.32
CA TYR A 147 -13.79 16.81 -24.76
C TYR A 147 -14.42 15.67 -25.55
N ASP A 148 -14.63 15.90 -26.83
CA ASP A 148 -15.17 14.92 -27.78
C ASP A 148 -14.10 13.89 -28.18
N MET A 149 -13.75 13.03 -27.22
CA MET A 149 -12.63 12.08 -27.30
C MET A 149 -12.72 11.00 -28.39
N ASN A 150 -13.90 10.82 -28.99
CA ASN A 150 -14.14 9.78 -29.99
C ASN A 150 -14.24 10.34 -31.42
N ALA A 151 -14.08 11.67 -31.59
CA ALA A 151 -14.21 12.31 -32.88
C ALA A 151 -13.27 13.50 -33.05
N SER A 152 -13.66 14.70 -32.61
CA SER A 152 -12.93 15.94 -32.91
C SER A 152 -11.76 16.24 -31.97
N ASP A 153 -11.71 15.57 -30.82
CA ASP A 153 -10.84 15.90 -29.68
C ASP A 153 -11.08 17.29 -29.06
N ALA A 154 -12.12 18.00 -29.50
CA ALA A 154 -12.34 19.38 -29.09
C ALA A 154 -13.03 19.48 -27.71
N PRO A 155 -12.66 20.48 -26.89
CA PRO A 155 -13.29 20.76 -25.61
C PRO A 155 -14.77 21.15 -25.79
N VAL A 156 -15.62 20.73 -24.85
CA VAL A 156 -17.08 20.90 -24.91
C VAL A 156 -17.56 22.13 -24.14
N GLY A 157 -16.81 22.56 -23.12
CA GLY A 157 -17.09 23.68 -22.25
C GLY A 157 -16.86 25.05 -22.89
N THR A 158 -16.41 26.01 -22.09
CA THR A 158 -16.02 27.34 -22.57
C THR A 158 -14.64 27.63 -22.03
N ASP A 159 -13.67 27.68 -22.95
CA ASP A 159 -12.29 27.93 -22.63
C ASP A 159 -11.91 29.35 -23.07
N VAL A 160 -11.28 30.05 -22.14
CA VAL A 160 -10.72 31.39 -22.34
C VAL A 160 -9.27 31.34 -21.90
N SER A 161 -8.36 31.81 -22.74
CA SER A 161 -6.94 31.93 -22.41
C SER A 161 -6.46 33.33 -22.78
N ASP A 162 -5.76 34.00 -21.87
CA ASP A 162 -5.30 35.38 -22.01
C ASP A 162 -6.41 36.35 -22.50
N GLY A 163 -7.62 36.18 -21.94
CA GLY A 163 -8.81 36.97 -22.30
C GLY A 163 -9.45 36.65 -23.66
N THR A 164 -8.88 35.71 -24.43
CA THR A 164 -9.38 35.29 -25.74
C THR A 164 -10.22 34.02 -25.62
N VAL A 165 -11.42 34.03 -26.20
CA VAL A 165 -12.30 32.84 -26.25
C VAL A 165 -11.74 31.85 -27.28
N HIS A 166 -11.33 30.67 -26.82
CA HIS A 166 -10.87 29.59 -27.69
C HIS A 166 -12.06 28.80 -28.23
N ASN A 167 -12.98 28.40 -27.34
CA ASN A 167 -14.26 27.79 -27.69
C ASN A 167 -15.37 28.26 -26.73
N ALA A 168 -16.61 28.27 -27.21
CA ALA A 168 -17.78 28.52 -26.38
C ALA A 168 -19.03 27.89 -27.01
N GLY A 169 -19.91 27.31 -26.19
CA GLY A 169 -21.18 26.75 -26.63
C GLY A 169 -22.39 27.65 -26.34
N ALA A 170 -23.54 27.29 -26.90
CA ALA A 170 -24.78 28.08 -26.76
C ALA A 170 -25.45 27.93 -25.38
N THR A 171 -25.16 26.83 -24.69
CA THR A 171 -25.76 26.51 -23.39
C THR A 171 -24.80 26.92 -22.28
N PRO A 172 -25.27 27.64 -21.24
CA PRO A 172 -24.47 27.91 -20.05
C PRO A 172 -23.90 26.63 -19.44
N ARG A 173 -22.58 26.54 -19.33
CA ARG A 173 -21.87 25.44 -18.68
C ARG A 173 -21.01 25.95 -17.55
N GLN A 174 -20.87 25.14 -16.49
CA GLN A 174 -20.03 25.49 -15.36
C GLN A 174 -18.58 25.62 -15.81
N ALA A 175 -17.90 26.66 -15.35
CA ALA A 175 -16.49 26.88 -15.62
C ALA A 175 -15.80 27.40 -14.35
N PHE A 176 -14.55 26.97 -14.16
CA PHE A 176 -13.63 27.70 -13.30
C PHE A 176 -13.14 28.94 -14.07
N THR A 177 -13.16 30.11 -13.43
CA THR A 177 -12.74 31.36 -14.07
C THR A 177 -11.77 32.16 -13.21
N LEU A 178 -10.89 32.92 -13.85
CA LEU A 178 -10.04 33.93 -13.21
C LEU A 178 -10.32 35.30 -13.82
N THR A 179 -10.47 36.31 -12.97
CA THR A 179 -10.55 37.73 -13.37
C THR A 179 -9.72 38.55 -12.41
N ASP A 180 -8.73 39.31 -12.89
CA ASP A 180 -7.85 40.15 -12.08
C ASP A 180 -7.22 39.40 -10.88
N GLY A 181 -6.82 38.13 -11.12
CA GLY A 181 -6.23 37.27 -10.10
C GLY A 181 -7.22 36.72 -9.05
N LYS A 182 -8.52 36.95 -9.21
CA LYS A 182 -9.59 36.39 -8.36
C LYS A 182 -10.28 35.23 -9.04
N ALA A 183 -10.37 34.11 -8.33
CA ALA A 183 -11.03 32.91 -8.83
C ALA A 183 -12.53 32.89 -8.53
N ALA A 184 -13.32 32.38 -9.46
CA ALA A 184 -14.75 32.16 -9.33
C ALA A 184 -15.18 30.84 -10.01
N ILE A 185 -16.39 30.38 -9.69
CA ILE A 185 -17.07 29.31 -10.42
C ILE A 185 -18.41 29.86 -10.88
N GLN A 186 -18.58 29.94 -12.20
CA GLN A 186 -19.74 30.55 -12.83
C GLN A 186 -20.10 29.82 -14.12
N GLN A 187 -21.30 30.09 -14.65
CA GLN A 187 -21.72 29.54 -15.92
C GLN A 187 -21.33 30.45 -17.07
N LEU A 188 -20.61 29.92 -18.05
CA LEU A 188 -20.23 30.62 -19.26
C LEU A 188 -20.95 30.05 -20.49
N MET A 189 -21.22 30.90 -21.47
CA MET A 189 -21.74 30.56 -22.79
C MET A 189 -21.25 31.57 -23.83
N SER A 190 -21.42 31.24 -25.11
CA SER A 190 -21.17 32.17 -26.22
C SER A 190 -22.07 33.41 -26.10
N ALA A 191 -21.45 34.58 -26.24
CA ALA A 191 -22.11 35.85 -26.49
C ALA A 191 -21.64 36.45 -27.83
N ALA A 192 -21.06 35.62 -28.70
CA ALA A 192 -20.52 36.07 -29.97
C ALA A 192 -21.64 36.54 -30.91
N THR A 193 -21.32 37.52 -31.76
CA THR A 193 -22.26 38.12 -32.72
C THR A 193 -21.58 38.44 -34.03
N VAL A 194 -22.34 38.38 -35.12
CA VAL A 194 -21.98 38.99 -36.41
C VAL A 194 -22.94 40.14 -36.68
N THR A 195 -22.41 41.32 -36.99
CA THR A 195 -23.21 42.51 -37.34
C THR A 195 -22.91 42.96 -38.76
N ALA A 196 -23.95 43.24 -39.55
CA ALA A 196 -23.85 43.80 -40.88
C ALA A 196 -24.90 44.90 -41.07
N GLY A 197 -24.46 46.15 -41.28
CA GLY A 197 -25.37 47.30 -41.29
C GLY A 197 -26.10 47.46 -39.93
N GLU A 198 -27.43 47.49 -39.94
CA GLU A 198 -28.27 47.56 -38.72
C GLU A 198 -28.64 46.16 -38.17
N GLY A 199 -28.30 45.07 -38.87
CA GLY A 199 -28.66 43.71 -38.48
C GLY A 199 -27.58 43.04 -37.63
N THR A 200 -27.96 42.46 -36.49
CA THR A 200 -27.08 41.66 -35.63
C THR A 200 -27.62 40.25 -35.46
N THR A 201 -26.80 39.26 -35.78
CA THR A 201 -27.10 37.83 -35.61
C THR A 201 -26.25 37.24 -34.48
N LYS A 202 -26.88 36.48 -33.60
CA LYS A 202 -26.19 35.78 -32.51
C LYS A 202 -25.49 34.53 -33.04
N ILE A 203 -24.26 34.33 -32.58
CA ILE A 203 -23.47 33.14 -32.86
C ILE A 203 -23.60 32.22 -31.66
N ALA A 204 -24.27 31.09 -31.87
CA ALA A 204 -24.60 30.14 -30.83
C ALA A 204 -23.35 29.40 -30.33
N ALA A 205 -22.39 29.13 -31.20
CA ALA A 205 -21.17 28.42 -30.83
C ALA A 205 -19.93 28.98 -31.54
N VAL A 206 -18.82 29.01 -30.83
CA VAL A 206 -17.49 29.37 -31.35
C VAL A 206 -16.58 28.17 -31.16
N ASN A 207 -15.99 27.66 -32.24
CA ASN A 207 -15.07 26.50 -32.25
C ASN A 207 -15.56 25.31 -31.40
N SER A 208 -16.86 25.06 -31.36
CA SER A 208 -17.42 24.01 -30.49
C SER A 208 -17.59 22.70 -31.27
N PRO A 209 -17.30 21.53 -30.66
CA PRO A 209 -17.61 20.23 -31.26
C PRO A 209 -19.12 19.99 -31.43
N THR A 210 -19.96 20.82 -30.81
CA THR A 210 -21.40 20.71 -30.93
C THR A 210 -22.02 22.10 -31.06
N PHE A 211 -22.90 22.28 -32.04
CA PHE A 211 -23.78 23.44 -32.12
C PHE A 211 -25.15 22.98 -32.59
N ALA A 212 -26.21 23.69 -32.20
CA ALA A 212 -27.57 23.23 -32.42
C ALA A 212 -27.98 23.35 -33.90
N ALA A 213 -28.94 22.52 -34.34
CA ALA A 213 -29.71 22.82 -35.55
C ALA A 213 -30.42 24.17 -35.39
N ASP A 214 -30.77 24.81 -36.49
CA ASP A 214 -31.44 26.13 -36.49
C ASP A 214 -30.61 27.24 -35.82
N SER A 215 -29.29 27.14 -35.87
CA SER A 215 -28.36 28.11 -35.26
C SER A 215 -27.14 28.39 -36.13
N VAL A 216 -26.39 29.42 -35.75
CA VAL A 216 -25.14 29.83 -36.41
C VAL A 216 -23.94 29.44 -35.55
N GLY A 217 -22.99 28.70 -36.12
CA GLY A 217 -21.67 28.43 -35.55
C GLY A 217 -20.59 29.28 -36.22
N LEU A 218 -19.54 29.63 -35.46
CA LEU A 218 -18.34 30.31 -35.93
C LEU A 218 -17.12 29.43 -35.69
N PHE A 219 -16.33 29.22 -36.74
CA PHE A 219 -15.06 28.52 -36.69
C PHE A 219 -13.95 29.50 -37.07
N THR A 220 -12.98 29.68 -36.18
CA THR A 220 -11.84 30.59 -36.40
C THR A 220 -10.60 29.80 -36.75
N SER A 221 -9.47 30.50 -36.95
CA SER A 221 -8.16 29.84 -37.11
C SER A 221 -7.75 28.95 -35.93
N LEU A 222 -8.42 29.07 -34.78
CA LEU A 222 -8.20 28.18 -33.63
C LEU A 222 -8.91 26.84 -33.77
N TRP A 223 -9.83 26.63 -34.71
CA TRP A 223 -10.58 25.37 -34.81
C TRP A 223 -9.66 24.16 -35.02
N GLY A 224 -8.63 24.25 -35.85
CA GLY A 224 -7.81 23.11 -36.24
C GLY A 224 -8.37 22.38 -37.47
N THR A 225 -7.86 21.18 -37.74
CA THR A 225 -8.05 20.52 -39.05
C THR A 225 -9.26 19.58 -39.12
N TYR A 226 -10.06 19.47 -38.05
CA TYR A 226 -11.18 18.51 -38.06
C TYR A 226 -12.32 18.95 -39.00
N PRO A 227 -12.88 17.99 -39.77
CA PRO A 227 -14.16 18.06 -40.46
C PRO A 227 -15.30 18.94 -39.91
N ILE A 228 -15.55 20.19 -40.32
CA ILE A 228 -16.67 20.97 -39.73
C ILE A 228 -18.06 20.39 -40.02
N GLY A 229 -18.44 20.10 -41.26
CA GLY A 229 -18.25 18.74 -41.71
C GLY A 229 -19.01 17.74 -40.84
N ARG A 230 -18.22 16.91 -40.19
CA ARG A 230 -18.66 15.77 -39.39
C ARG A 230 -19.49 16.15 -38.16
N LEU A 231 -19.57 17.44 -37.81
CA LEU A 231 -20.44 17.95 -36.73
C LEU A 231 -21.90 18.11 -37.16
N ILE A 232 -22.19 18.01 -38.46
CA ILE A 232 -23.47 18.33 -39.08
C ILE A 232 -24.04 17.10 -39.80
N GLY A 233 -25.34 16.87 -39.68
CA GLY A 233 -26.02 15.78 -40.39
C GLY A 233 -25.88 15.90 -41.91
N LYS A 234 -25.70 14.77 -42.61
CA LYS A 234 -25.43 14.73 -44.07
C LYS A 234 -26.51 15.38 -44.95
N SER A 235 -27.74 15.49 -44.46
CA SER A 235 -28.88 16.03 -45.19
C SER A 235 -29.34 17.40 -44.69
N GLU A 236 -28.59 18.03 -43.78
CA GLU A 236 -28.98 19.33 -43.25
C GLU A 236 -28.65 20.45 -44.24
N GLU A 237 -29.59 21.37 -44.40
CA GLU A 237 -29.40 22.62 -45.13
C GLU A 237 -28.40 23.52 -44.38
N VAL A 238 -27.44 24.08 -45.11
CA VAL A 238 -26.45 25.00 -44.54
C VAL A 238 -26.25 26.22 -45.42
N ARG A 239 -25.78 27.30 -44.81
CA ARG A 239 -25.19 28.45 -45.49
C ARG A 239 -23.86 28.77 -44.84
N VAL A 240 -22.80 28.71 -45.63
CA VAL A 240 -21.41 28.84 -45.18
C VAL A 240 -20.84 30.15 -45.71
N LEU A 241 -20.26 30.96 -44.83
CA LEU A 241 -19.58 32.19 -45.22
C LEU A 241 -18.13 32.16 -44.74
N THR A 242 -17.20 32.37 -45.66
CA THR A 242 -15.80 32.66 -45.32
C THR A 242 -15.65 34.16 -45.16
N VAL A 243 -15.13 34.58 -44.01
CA VAL A 243 -14.89 35.98 -43.67
C VAL A 243 -13.39 36.18 -43.48
N GLU A 244 -12.81 37.13 -44.21
CA GLU A 244 -11.41 37.53 -44.07
C GLU A 244 -11.34 39.01 -43.76
N LYS A 245 -10.67 39.39 -42.66
CA LYS A 245 -10.50 40.79 -42.24
C LYS A 245 -11.83 41.58 -42.27
N ASN A 246 -12.89 41.00 -41.69
CA ASN A 246 -14.24 41.58 -41.60
C ASN A 246 -14.95 41.77 -42.95
N VAL A 247 -14.56 41.03 -43.99
CA VAL A 247 -15.25 41.02 -45.30
C VAL A 247 -15.59 39.59 -45.69
N VAL A 248 -16.83 39.35 -46.11
CA VAL A 248 -17.23 38.05 -46.69
C VAL A 248 -16.50 37.85 -48.02
N THR A 249 -15.69 36.80 -48.14
CA THR A 249 -14.91 36.49 -49.34
C THR A 249 -15.46 35.32 -50.14
N ALA A 250 -16.23 34.42 -49.49
CA ALA A 250 -16.91 33.31 -50.15
C ALA A 250 -18.23 32.99 -49.45
N VAL A 251 -19.21 32.51 -50.23
CA VAL A 251 -20.50 31.99 -49.76
C VAL A 251 -20.76 30.65 -50.44
N SER A 252 -21.24 29.66 -49.70
CA SER A 252 -21.64 28.36 -50.21
C SER A 252 -22.87 27.83 -49.46
N ASP A 253 -23.88 27.38 -50.21
CA ASP A 253 -25.00 26.60 -49.64
C ASP A 253 -24.77 25.08 -49.82
N ASP A 254 -23.64 24.68 -50.43
CA ASP A 254 -23.23 23.29 -50.54
C ASP A 254 -22.50 22.86 -49.27
N ARG A 255 -23.13 21.96 -48.52
CA ARG A 255 -22.58 21.38 -47.30
C ARG A 255 -21.23 20.70 -47.54
N SER A 256 -21.00 20.08 -48.69
CA SER A 256 -19.74 19.36 -48.97
C SER A 256 -18.50 20.26 -48.88
N ALA A 257 -18.67 21.59 -48.98
CA ALA A 257 -17.61 22.57 -48.73
C ALA A 257 -16.99 22.50 -47.32
N LEU A 258 -17.63 21.81 -46.37
CA LEU A 258 -17.14 21.62 -45.00
C LEU A 258 -16.61 20.19 -44.72
N ASP A 259 -16.62 19.27 -45.69
CA ASP A 259 -16.23 17.87 -45.49
C ASP A 259 -14.70 17.65 -45.50
N GLU A 260 -13.95 18.58 -46.08
CA GLU A 260 -12.49 18.59 -46.07
C GLU A 260 -11.94 19.27 -44.81
N PRO A 261 -10.71 18.91 -44.38
CA PRO A 261 -10.04 19.56 -43.24
C PRO A 261 -10.08 21.09 -43.31
N ALA A 262 -10.59 21.72 -42.25
CA ALA A 262 -10.78 23.16 -42.18
C ALA A 262 -9.48 23.89 -41.79
N ASP A 263 -8.52 24.02 -42.71
CA ASP A 263 -7.32 24.84 -42.48
C ASP A 263 -7.65 26.34 -42.61
N ILE A 264 -8.25 26.91 -41.55
CA ILE A 264 -8.70 28.31 -41.52
C ILE A 264 -7.50 29.23 -41.21
N PRO A 265 -7.07 30.11 -42.14
CA PRO A 265 -5.91 30.96 -41.91
C PRO A 265 -6.12 32.00 -40.80
N SER A 266 -5.02 32.46 -40.20
CA SER A 266 -5.06 33.57 -39.24
C SER A 266 -5.69 34.83 -39.87
N GLY A 267 -6.62 35.45 -39.16
CA GLY A 267 -7.40 36.59 -39.66
C GLY A 267 -8.61 36.22 -40.54
N SER A 268 -8.86 34.92 -40.71
CA SER A 268 -10.03 34.38 -41.39
C SER A 268 -10.95 33.62 -40.42
N SER A 269 -12.21 33.45 -40.80
CA SER A 269 -13.20 32.69 -40.04
C SER A 269 -14.27 32.12 -40.98
N VAL A 270 -14.94 31.06 -40.54
CA VAL A 270 -16.04 30.41 -41.26
C VAL A 270 -17.30 30.46 -40.39
N LEU A 271 -18.33 31.16 -40.87
CA LEU A 271 -19.67 31.12 -40.30
C LEU A 271 -20.45 29.99 -40.96
N VAL A 272 -21.14 29.19 -40.15
CA VAL A 272 -21.99 28.10 -40.62
C VAL A 272 -23.38 28.24 -40.00
N ALA A 273 -24.35 28.65 -40.80
CA ALA A 273 -25.76 28.59 -40.44
C ALA A 273 -26.35 27.24 -40.84
N ARG A 274 -27.23 26.69 -40.00
CA ARG A 274 -27.91 25.40 -40.23
C ARG A 274 -29.42 25.54 -40.17
N GLY A 275 -30.14 24.78 -41.00
CA GLY A 275 -31.60 24.73 -40.99
C GLY A 275 -32.20 26.12 -41.16
N SER A 276 -33.19 26.48 -40.33
CA SER A 276 -33.85 27.79 -40.41
C SER A 276 -32.93 29.00 -40.14
N ALA A 277 -31.71 28.80 -39.63
CA ALA A 277 -30.75 29.90 -39.47
C ALA A 277 -30.08 30.33 -40.79
N THR A 278 -30.19 29.56 -41.88
CA THR A 278 -29.63 29.95 -43.19
C THR A 278 -30.18 31.31 -43.66
N GLU A 279 -31.47 31.55 -43.40
CA GLU A 279 -32.16 32.81 -43.66
C GLU A 279 -31.57 34.01 -42.89
N GLN A 280 -30.98 33.77 -41.71
CA GLN A 280 -30.37 34.84 -40.90
C GLN A 280 -29.08 35.39 -41.52
N LEU A 281 -28.44 34.62 -42.41
CA LEU A 281 -27.23 35.02 -43.13
C LEU A 281 -27.48 35.18 -44.64
N ALA A 282 -28.74 35.11 -45.09
CA ALA A 282 -29.10 35.17 -46.51
C ALA A 282 -28.71 36.50 -47.17
N SER A 283 -28.77 37.62 -46.43
CA SER A 283 -28.40 38.94 -46.95
C SER A 283 -26.89 39.21 -46.99
N LEU A 284 -26.07 38.30 -46.45
CA LEU A 284 -24.62 38.43 -46.44
C LEU A 284 -24.04 37.77 -47.68
N GLU A 285 -23.54 38.60 -48.60
CA GLU A 285 -22.95 38.18 -49.88
C GLU A 285 -21.47 38.54 -49.95
N VAL A 286 -20.74 38.00 -50.92
CA VAL A 286 -19.33 38.35 -51.15
C VAL A 286 -19.14 39.86 -51.29
N GLY A 287 -18.19 40.41 -50.52
CA GLY A 287 -17.91 41.85 -50.41
C GLY A 287 -18.65 42.54 -49.25
N THR A 288 -19.53 41.85 -48.53
CA THR A 288 -20.22 42.42 -47.37
C THR A 288 -19.23 42.62 -46.22
N HIS A 289 -19.19 43.84 -45.67
CA HIS A 289 -18.49 44.11 -44.42
C HIS A 289 -19.29 43.59 -43.23
N VAL A 290 -18.64 42.83 -42.36
CA VAL A 290 -19.23 42.24 -41.16
C VAL A 290 -18.35 42.51 -39.94
N ASP A 291 -18.95 42.94 -38.84
CA ASP A 291 -18.27 43.08 -37.56
C ASP A 291 -18.49 41.81 -36.73
N LEU A 292 -17.44 40.99 -36.63
CA LEU A 292 -17.42 39.79 -35.80
C LEU A 292 -16.93 40.13 -34.39
N THR A 293 -17.78 39.87 -33.40
CA THR A 293 -17.42 39.95 -31.98
C THR A 293 -17.40 38.56 -31.40
N VAL A 294 -16.24 38.11 -30.94
CA VAL A 294 -16.04 36.78 -30.34
C VAL A 294 -15.85 36.95 -28.84
N THR A 295 -16.91 36.71 -28.06
CA THR A 295 -16.91 36.90 -26.61
C THR A 295 -17.74 35.83 -25.90
N ALA A 296 -17.48 35.64 -24.61
CA ALA A 296 -18.37 34.93 -23.69
C ALA A 296 -19.29 35.93 -22.99
N ASN A 297 -20.35 35.42 -22.34
CA ASN A 297 -21.31 36.22 -21.58
C ASN A 297 -20.73 36.93 -20.32
N ALA A 298 -19.45 36.70 -20.00
CA ALA A 298 -18.71 37.42 -18.98
C ALA A 298 -17.25 37.64 -19.45
N SER A 299 -16.65 38.77 -19.06
CA SER A 299 -15.24 39.06 -19.33
C SER A 299 -14.37 38.44 -18.24
N VAL A 300 -13.51 37.50 -18.65
CA VAL A 300 -12.62 36.73 -17.76
C VAL A 300 -11.26 36.61 -18.45
N ASP A 301 -10.19 36.51 -17.67
CA ASP A 301 -8.83 36.35 -18.19
C ASP A 301 -8.55 34.89 -18.56
N LEU A 302 -9.14 33.98 -17.79
CA LEU A 302 -8.98 32.54 -17.92
C LEU A 302 -10.33 31.85 -17.64
N ALA A 303 -10.66 30.85 -18.43
CA ALA A 303 -11.74 29.92 -18.15
C ALA A 303 -11.36 28.51 -18.59
N VAL A 304 -11.76 27.52 -17.79
CA VAL A 304 -11.73 26.10 -18.18
C VAL A 304 -13.08 25.47 -17.84
N GLY A 305 -13.64 24.76 -18.82
CA GLY A 305 -14.91 24.06 -18.67
C GLY A 305 -14.87 22.96 -17.60
N GLY A 306 -16.01 22.77 -16.93
CA GLY A 306 -16.28 21.62 -16.08
C GLY A 306 -17.74 21.19 -16.20
N SER A 307 -18.14 20.18 -15.43
CA SER A 307 -19.50 19.64 -15.51
C SER A 307 -20.28 19.90 -14.21
N GLN A 308 -20.01 19.14 -13.16
CA GLN A 308 -20.79 19.18 -11.93
C GLN A 308 -20.25 20.26 -10.99
N ARG A 309 -21.14 21.15 -10.53
CA ARG A 309 -20.81 22.06 -9.42
C ARG A 309 -20.95 21.27 -8.13
N LEU A 310 -19.85 21.12 -7.39
CA LEU A 310 -19.76 20.31 -6.18
C LEU A 310 -20.19 21.09 -4.93
N LEU A 311 -19.78 22.35 -4.86
CA LEU A 311 -20.12 23.28 -3.78
C LEU A 311 -20.63 24.60 -4.36
N ALA A 312 -21.72 25.10 -3.77
CA ALA A 312 -22.26 26.41 -4.04
C ALA A 312 -22.45 27.15 -2.72
N ASP A 313 -21.70 28.23 -2.52
CA ASP A 313 -21.76 29.06 -1.32
C ASP A 313 -21.64 28.27 0.01
N GLY A 314 -20.65 27.38 0.05
CA GLY A 314 -20.33 26.53 1.20
C GLY A 314 -21.33 25.40 1.44
N LYS A 315 -22.20 25.11 0.47
CA LYS A 315 -23.16 24.00 0.54
C LYS A 315 -22.88 22.97 -0.55
N ARG A 316 -22.84 21.70 -0.15
CA ARG A 316 -22.73 20.55 -1.06
C ARG A 316 -23.96 20.49 -1.96
N THR A 317 -23.76 20.21 -3.24
CA THR A 317 -24.84 19.88 -4.17
C THR A 317 -25.26 18.41 -4.01
N THR A 318 -26.36 18.01 -4.64
CA THR A 318 -26.95 16.66 -4.48
C THR A 318 -26.71 15.75 -5.67
N ASP A 319 -25.95 16.19 -6.67
CA ASP A 319 -25.61 15.38 -7.84
C ASP A 319 -24.80 14.16 -7.39
N ASP A 320 -25.12 12.98 -7.94
CA ASP A 320 -24.33 11.78 -7.69
C ASP A 320 -24.12 11.01 -8.99
N GLU A 321 -22.90 10.51 -9.14
CA GLU A 321 -22.49 9.66 -10.24
C GLU A 321 -21.57 8.57 -9.70
N VAL A 322 -21.47 7.48 -10.45
CA VAL A 322 -20.63 6.33 -10.09
C VAL A 322 -19.17 6.71 -9.80
N THR A 323 -18.54 5.94 -8.93
CA THR A 323 -17.13 6.11 -8.54
C THR A 323 -16.19 6.11 -9.74
N ALA A 324 -15.28 7.07 -9.82
CA ALA A 324 -14.24 7.14 -10.84
C ALA A 324 -12.97 7.83 -10.28
N ALA A 325 -11.88 7.80 -11.07
CA ALA A 325 -10.82 8.80 -10.92
C ALA A 325 -11.40 10.19 -11.23
N ARG A 326 -10.98 11.23 -10.49
CA ARG A 326 -11.61 12.56 -10.55
C ARG A 326 -10.56 13.66 -10.53
N THR A 327 -10.85 14.74 -11.25
CA THR A 327 -10.12 16.01 -11.16
C THR A 327 -11.10 17.11 -10.73
N ALA A 328 -10.74 17.93 -9.76
CA ALA A 328 -11.62 18.99 -9.26
C ALA A 328 -10.87 20.25 -8.87
N ILE A 329 -11.59 21.38 -8.87
CA ILE A 329 -11.09 22.66 -8.38
C ILE A 329 -12.05 23.18 -7.31
N GLY A 330 -11.50 23.53 -6.16
CA GLY A 330 -12.17 24.24 -5.08
C GLY A 330 -11.58 25.62 -4.88
N ILE A 331 -12.42 26.57 -4.54
CA ILE A 331 -12.02 27.96 -4.32
C ILE A 331 -12.47 28.44 -2.95
N SER A 332 -11.62 29.22 -2.31
CA SER A 332 -11.94 29.92 -1.05
C SER A 332 -13.01 31.00 -1.27
N LYS A 333 -13.64 31.44 -0.17
CA LYS A 333 -14.75 32.40 -0.21
C LYS A 333 -14.39 33.74 -0.84
N ASP A 334 -13.16 34.20 -0.66
CA ASP A 334 -12.66 35.45 -1.22
C ASP A 334 -11.95 35.28 -2.58
N GLY A 335 -11.92 34.05 -3.10
CA GLY A 335 -11.33 33.71 -4.39
C GLY A 335 -9.81 33.83 -4.46
N SER A 336 -9.09 33.92 -3.33
CA SER A 336 -7.63 34.08 -3.34
C SER A 336 -6.85 32.77 -3.20
N ARG A 337 -7.50 31.69 -2.78
CA ARG A 337 -6.90 30.35 -2.63
C ARG A 337 -7.66 29.29 -3.43
N LEU A 338 -6.89 28.40 -4.07
CA LEU A 338 -7.37 27.22 -4.79
C LEU A 338 -6.94 25.92 -4.12
N TRP A 339 -7.79 24.90 -4.22
CA TRP A 339 -7.46 23.50 -4.04
C TRP A 339 -7.73 22.76 -5.35
N VAL A 340 -6.68 22.28 -6.02
CA VAL A 340 -6.80 21.49 -7.23
C VAL A 340 -6.49 20.04 -6.91
N VAL A 341 -7.45 19.18 -7.16
CA VAL A 341 -7.46 17.78 -6.71
C VAL A 341 -7.34 16.86 -7.91
N SER A 342 -6.49 15.84 -7.79
CA SER A 342 -6.43 14.68 -8.68
C SER A 342 -6.54 13.41 -7.82
N LEU A 343 -7.56 12.60 -8.07
CA LEU A 343 -7.81 11.33 -7.37
C LEU A 343 -7.58 10.18 -8.33
N ASP A 344 -6.66 9.27 -7.96
CA ASP A 344 -6.45 8.03 -8.68
C ASP A 344 -7.70 7.15 -8.57
N GLY A 345 -7.93 6.22 -9.51
CA GLY A 345 -9.11 5.35 -9.48
C GLY A 345 -8.88 4.05 -10.26
N ARG A 346 -9.77 3.08 -10.04
CA ARG A 346 -9.73 1.73 -10.65
C ARG A 346 -8.44 0.94 -10.34
N GLN A 347 -7.88 1.16 -9.15
CA GLN A 347 -6.61 0.57 -8.71
C GLN A 347 -6.78 -0.03 -7.31
N GLY A 348 -5.93 -1.01 -6.95
CA GLY A 348 -6.02 -1.68 -5.65
C GLY A 348 -5.83 -0.75 -4.44
N ASP A 349 -5.07 0.34 -4.60
CA ASP A 349 -4.88 1.40 -3.60
C ASP A 349 -5.72 2.65 -3.84
N SER A 350 -6.57 2.66 -4.86
CA SER A 350 -7.52 3.77 -5.07
C SER A 350 -8.73 3.32 -5.87
N HIS A 351 -9.88 3.23 -5.21
CA HIS A 351 -11.15 2.96 -5.87
C HIS A 351 -11.68 4.18 -6.64
N GLY A 352 -11.30 5.40 -6.23
CA GLY A 352 -11.79 6.67 -6.76
C GLY A 352 -12.78 7.35 -5.81
N MET A 353 -13.60 8.26 -6.33
CA MET A 353 -14.73 8.86 -5.59
C MET A 353 -15.96 9.02 -6.48
N SER A 354 -17.15 8.87 -5.89
CA SER A 354 -18.41 9.38 -6.44
C SER A 354 -18.42 10.92 -6.45
N ILE A 355 -19.37 11.54 -7.14
CA ILE A 355 -19.50 13.01 -7.12
C ILE A 355 -19.87 13.52 -5.71
N GLN A 356 -20.70 12.79 -4.96
CA GLN A 356 -21.02 13.15 -3.58
C GLN A 356 -19.82 13.02 -2.63
N GLU A 357 -19.04 11.95 -2.77
CA GLU A 357 -17.80 11.77 -2.00
C GLU A 357 -16.80 12.88 -2.31
N LEU A 358 -16.66 13.25 -3.58
CA LEU A 358 -15.80 14.35 -4.02
C LEU A 358 -16.30 15.70 -3.49
N ALA A 359 -17.61 15.97 -3.51
CA ALA A 359 -18.17 17.19 -2.93
C ALA A 359 -17.92 17.28 -1.42
N ALA A 360 -18.07 16.18 -0.70
CA ALA A 360 -17.71 16.09 0.72
C ALA A 360 -16.22 16.32 0.95
N PHE A 361 -15.35 15.74 0.11
CA PHE A 361 -13.91 15.94 0.18
C PHE A 361 -13.50 17.41 -0.05
N MET A 362 -14.09 18.08 -1.05
CA MET A 362 -13.84 19.50 -1.30
C MET A 362 -14.32 20.41 -0.15
N ASP A 363 -15.42 20.03 0.50
CA ASP A 363 -15.95 20.73 1.68
C ASP A 363 -15.01 20.56 2.88
N ASP A 364 -14.54 19.33 3.13
CA ASP A 364 -13.58 19.02 4.20
C ASP A 364 -12.26 19.82 4.03
N LEU A 365 -11.81 20.03 2.78
CA LEU A 365 -10.66 20.89 2.45
C LEU A 365 -10.92 22.39 2.70
N GLY A 366 -12.17 22.80 2.89
CA GLY A 366 -12.58 24.18 3.15
C GLY A 366 -12.94 24.99 1.90
N ALA A 367 -13.27 24.34 0.78
CA ALA A 367 -13.72 25.04 -0.42
C ALA A 367 -15.10 25.67 -0.23
N TRP A 368 -15.26 26.93 -0.62
CA TRP A 368 -16.54 27.65 -0.61
C TRP A 368 -17.35 27.38 -1.88
N ASN A 369 -16.71 27.34 -3.04
CA ASN A 369 -17.28 26.80 -4.27
C ASN A 369 -16.33 25.74 -4.83
N ALA A 370 -16.87 24.73 -5.50
CA ALA A 370 -16.04 23.73 -6.17
C ALA A 370 -16.73 23.17 -7.42
N ILE A 371 -15.93 22.70 -8.37
CA ILE A 371 -16.36 22.15 -9.66
C ILE A 371 -15.55 20.89 -9.98
N ASN A 372 -16.22 19.91 -10.58
CA ASN A 372 -15.60 18.72 -11.16
C ASN A 372 -15.20 19.00 -12.62
N LEU A 373 -13.96 18.64 -12.95
CA LEU A 373 -13.39 18.65 -14.31
C LEU A 373 -13.48 17.27 -14.95
N ASP A 374 -12.86 17.08 -16.11
CA ASP A 374 -12.81 15.77 -16.75
C ASP A 374 -12.07 14.75 -15.85
N GLY A 375 -12.55 13.51 -15.87
CA GLY A 375 -12.16 12.46 -14.94
C GLY A 375 -11.76 11.16 -15.63
N GLY A 376 -11.81 10.05 -14.88
CA GLY A 376 -11.44 8.73 -15.41
C GLY A 376 -9.97 8.70 -15.85
N GLY A 377 -9.69 8.12 -17.02
CA GLY A 377 -8.32 8.06 -17.53
C GLY A 377 -7.73 9.42 -17.94
N SER A 378 -8.55 10.48 -18.01
CA SER A 378 -8.07 11.85 -18.22
C SER A 378 -7.48 12.46 -16.96
N THR A 379 -7.83 11.96 -15.76
CA THR A 379 -7.30 12.48 -14.50
C THR A 379 -5.80 12.27 -14.44
N ASP A 380 -5.07 13.39 -14.49
CA ASP A 380 -3.64 13.40 -14.31
C ASP A 380 -3.14 14.74 -13.78
N MET A 381 -2.01 14.71 -13.08
CA MET A 381 -1.33 15.86 -12.54
C MET A 381 0.17 15.69 -12.67
N VAL A 382 0.83 16.74 -13.16
CA VAL A 382 2.28 16.85 -13.20
C VAL A 382 2.74 17.99 -12.30
N ALA A 383 3.85 17.80 -11.62
CA ALA A 383 4.47 18.84 -10.82
C ALA A 383 5.98 18.67 -10.83
N ARG A 384 6.69 19.77 -10.62
CA ARG A 384 8.14 19.80 -10.50
C ARG A 384 8.52 19.65 -9.02
N PRO A 385 9.14 18.54 -8.60
CA PRO A 385 9.66 18.43 -7.25
C PRO A 385 10.64 19.58 -6.91
N ALA A 386 10.53 20.18 -5.73
CA ALA A 386 11.52 21.19 -5.31
C ALA A 386 12.95 20.64 -5.38
N GLY A 387 13.82 21.38 -6.06
CA GLY A 387 15.21 21.01 -6.33
C GLY A 387 15.44 20.15 -7.57
N THR A 388 14.43 19.95 -8.44
CA THR A 388 14.60 19.31 -9.76
C THR A 388 14.21 20.26 -10.89
N SER A 389 14.74 20.03 -12.10
CA SER A 389 14.37 20.78 -13.30
C SER A 389 13.09 20.25 -13.94
N ASP A 390 12.86 18.95 -13.83
CA ASP A 390 11.89 18.24 -14.67
C ASP A 390 10.53 18.14 -13.96
N LEU A 391 9.47 18.27 -14.77
CA LEU A 391 8.11 17.93 -14.39
C LEU A 391 7.93 16.42 -14.42
N THR A 392 7.27 15.88 -13.40
CA THR A 392 6.97 14.45 -13.32
C THR A 392 5.48 14.25 -13.07
N VAL A 393 4.90 13.21 -13.68
CA VAL A 393 3.57 12.70 -13.31
C VAL A 393 3.59 12.33 -11.83
N VAL A 394 2.73 12.97 -11.05
CA VAL A 394 2.65 12.72 -9.60
C VAL A 394 1.58 11.71 -9.24
N GLY A 395 0.59 11.49 -10.11
CA GLY A 395 -0.51 10.52 -9.97
C GLY A 395 -0.22 9.13 -10.54
N ARG A 396 -1.26 8.29 -10.64
CA ARG A 396 -1.25 7.05 -11.41
C ARG A 396 -2.46 7.03 -12.35
N PRO A 397 -2.28 7.36 -13.64
CA PRO A 397 -3.37 7.36 -14.61
C PRO A 397 -4.11 6.03 -14.66
N SER A 398 -5.45 6.06 -14.66
CA SER A 398 -6.26 4.84 -14.56
C SER A 398 -6.20 3.94 -15.79
N ASP A 399 -5.73 4.45 -16.94
CA ASP A 399 -5.56 3.68 -18.18
C ASP A 399 -4.19 2.97 -18.23
N GLY A 400 -3.38 3.07 -17.16
CA GLY A 400 -2.02 2.53 -17.07
C GLY A 400 -0.93 3.43 -17.64
N ALA A 401 -1.31 4.45 -18.42
CA ALA A 401 -0.47 5.52 -18.94
C ALA A 401 -1.28 6.82 -19.07
N GLU A 402 -0.61 7.96 -19.26
CA GLU A 402 -1.30 9.24 -19.49
C GLU A 402 -2.19 9.18 -20.73
N ARG A 403 -3.44 9.61 -20.59
CA ARG A 403 -4.35 9.80 -21.72
C ARG A 403 -4.04 11.12 -22.42
N ARG A 404 -4.25 11.16 -23.74
CA ARG A 404 -4.25 12.41 -24.51
C ARG A 404 -5.53 13.19 -24.23
N VAL A 405 -5.41 14.37 -23.66
CA VAL A 405 -6.52 15.29 -23.33
C VAL A 405 -6.49 16.51 -24.24
N SER A 406 -7.58 17.27 -24.30
CA SER A 406 -7.70 18.46 -25.18
C SER A 406 -6.93 19.67 -24.65
N ASN A 407 -6.92 19.87 -23.34
CA ASN A 407 -6.27 20.99 -22.67
C ASN A 407 -5.82 20.64 -21.24
N ALA A 408 -5.00 21.51 -20.65
CA ALA A 408 -4.54 21.41 -19.27
C ALA A 408 -4.48 22.79 -18.60
N LEU A 409 -4.89 22.86 -17.34
CA LEU A 409 -4.67 24.02 -16.48
C LEU A 409 -3.23 24.00 -15.97
N VAL A 410 -2.44 25.01 -16.33
CA VAL A 410 -1.01 25.12 -16.00
C VAL A 410 -0.75 26.19 -14.94
N PHE A 411 0.21 25.92 -14.07
CA PHE A 411 0.69 26.83 -13.03
C PHE A 411 2.11 27.29 -13.39
N ARG A 412 2.31 28.61 -13.43
CA ARG A 412 3.58 29.25 -13.80
C ARG A 412 4.19 29.98 -12.61
N SER A 413 5.51 29.88 -12.46
CA SER A 413 6.28 30.63 -11.47
C SER A 413 7.31 31.53 -12.15
N THR A 414 7.19 32.83 -11.93
CA THR A 414 8.14 33.87 -12.36
C THR A 414 9.04 34.34 -11.22
N ALA A 415 9.09 33.61 -10.11
CA ALA A 415 9.89 33.96 -8.95
C ALA A 415 11.37 34.05 -9.34
N THR A 416 11.95 35.24 -9.16
CA THR A 416 13.36 35.53 -9.46
C THR A 416 14.05 36.11 -8.25
N GLY A 417 15.37 35.93 -8.16
CA GLY A 417 16.20 36.43 -7.06
C GLY A 417 16.95 35.33 -6.30
N PRO A 418 17.83 35.70 -5.36
CA PRO A 418 18.56 34.73 -4.54
C PRO A 418 17.60 34.08 -3.54
N SER A 419 17.34 32.78 -3.67
CA SER A 419 16.74 32.02 -2.58
C SER A 419 17.82 31.63 -1.57
N THR A 420 17.45 31.69 -0.29
CA THR A 420 18.26 31.18 0.83
C THR A 420 17.77 29.79 1.26
N ASP A 421 17.09 29.06 0.38
CA ASP A 421 16.59 27.74 0.70
C ASP A 421 17.49 26.64 0.17
N VAL A 422 17.48 25.54 0.92
CA VAL A 422 18.18 24.32 0.58
C VAL A 422 17.25 23.15 0.84
N SER A 423 17.37 22.11 0.02
CA SER A 423 16.71 20.82 0.22
C SER A 423 17.77 19.80 0.61
N VAL A 424 17.47 18.92 1.56
CA VAL A 424 18.27 17.72 1.84
C VAL A 424 17.36 16.50 1.86
N ARG A 425 17.68 15.51 1.02
CA ARG A 425 16.86 14.30 0.84
C ARG A 425 17.77 13.08 0.67
N PRO A 426 17.35 11.88 1.11
CA PRO A 426 18.07 10.66 0.74
C PRO A 426 18.05 10.49 -0.77
N ASP A 427 19.12 9.90 -1.32
CA ASP A 427 19.24 9.53 -2.74
C ASP A 427 18.31 8.37 -3.13
N LEU A 428 17.84 7.64 -2.13
CA LEU A 428 16.98 6.50 -2.34
C LEU A 428 15.53 6.96 -2.51
N GLN A 429 14.96 6.67 -3.68
CA GLN A 429 13.53 6.43 -3.74
C GLN A 429 13.25 5.11 -2.98
N PRO A 430 12.23 5.06 -2.10
CA PRO A 430 11.90 3.82 -1.41
C PRO A 430 11.58 2.73 -2.44
N ALA A 431 12.14 1.53 -2.27
CA ALA A 431 11.70 0.38 -3.06
C ALA A 431 10.21 0.11 -2.79
N ALA A 432 9.50 -0.48 -3.76
CA ALA A 432 8.13 -0.93 -3.56
C ALA A 432 8.03 -1.79 -2.28
N GLY A 433 7.13 -1.42 -1.36
CA GLY A 433 6.93 -2.10 -0.08
C GLY A 433 7.70 -1.52 1.12
N LEU A 434 8.59 -0.54 0.94
CA LEU A 434 9.15 0.25 2.04
C LEU A 434 8.40 1.57 2.20
N THR A 435 8.14 1.98 3.44
CA THR A 435 7.52 3.29 3.70
C THR A 435 8.52 4.39 3.36
N ALA A 436 8.04 5.56 2.88
CA ALA A 436 8.93 6.70 2.67
C ALA A 436 9.57 7.21 3.98
N ASP A 437 8.98 6.85 5.12
CA ASP A 437 9.48 7.21 6.45
C ASP A 437 10.72 6.35 6.82
N GLY A 438 10.81 5.10 6.32
CA GLY A 438 11.95 4.19 6.54
C GLY A 438 13.12 4.36 5.55
N ALA A 439 12.95 5.15 4.48
CA ALA A 439 14.03 5.37 3.50
C ALA A 439 15.19 6.23 4.05
N ASN A 440 14.92 7.03 5.09
CA ASN A 440 15.95 7.80 5.79
C ASN A 440 16.74 6.94 6.79
N ASP A 441 16.11 5.91 7.36
CA ASP A 441 16.64 5.11 8.45
C ASP A 441 17.73 4.13 7.98
N THR A 442 18.61 3.74 8.90
CA THR A 442 19.71 2.81 8.62
C THR A 442 19.96 1.86 9.80
N LEU A 443 20.81 0.85 9.57
CA LEU A 443 21.30 -0.06 10.61
C LEU A 443 22.73 0.30 11.01
N ILE A 444 23.16 -0.20 12.17
CA ILE A 444 24.56 -0.09 12.60
C ILE A 444 25.46 -0.75 11.56
N GLY A 445 26.45 0.00 11.07
CA GLY A 445 27.40 -0.43 10.05
C GLY A 445 27.01 -0.10 8.62
N LEU A 446 25.74 0.21 8.35
CA LEU A 446 25.24 0.55 7.01
C LEU A 446 25.24 2.07 6.77
N SER A 447 25.38 2.43 5.50
CA SER A 447 25.53 3.79 5.01
C SER A 447 24.23 4.37 4.46
N ARG A 448 24.12 5.69 4.50
CA ARG A 448 23.06 6.46 3.84
C ARG A 448 23.64 7.63 3.08
N THR A 449 23.10 7.86 1.90
CA THR A 449 23.49 8.92 0.99
C THR A 449 22.38 9.94 0.92
N LEU A 450 22.74 11.20 1.20
CA LEU A 450 21.84 12.33 1.15
C LEU A 450 22.31 13.33 0.11
N HIS A 451 21.39 13.73 -0.76
CA HIS A 451 21.59 14.83 -1.70
C HIS A 451 21.11 16.14 -1.12
N GLY A 452 21.90 17.16 -1.40
CA GLY A 452 21.72 18.53 -0.97
C GLY A 452 21.66 19.45 -2.16
N THR A 453 20.54 20.12 -2.33
CA THR A 453 20.30 21.00 -3.47
C THR A 453 20.06 22.41 -2.96
N ARG A 454 20.81 23.40 -3.47
CA ARG A 454 20.42 24.82 -3.31
C ARG A 454 19.24 25.10 -4.22
N LEU A 455 18.27 25.82 -3.68
CA LEU A 455 17.07 26.16 -4.42
C LEU A 455 17.20 27.58 -4.99
N ALA A 456 16.63 27.80 -6.17
CA ALA A 456 16.34 29.13 -6.72
C ALA A 456 15.08 29.71 -6.07
N ALA A 457 14.75 30.98 -6.37
CA ALA A 457 13.52 31.63 -5.89
C ALA A 457 12.24 30.87 -6.31
N ASP A 458 12.25 30.19 -7.46
CA ASP A 458 11.16 29.35 -7.94
C ASP A 458 11.21 27.90 -7.41
N LEU A 459 12.14 27.60 -6.49
CA LEU A 459 12.44 26.29 -5.93
C LEU A 459 13.06 25.29 -6.92
N GLY A 460 13.52 25.73 -8.10
CA GLY A 460 14.34 24.92 -9.00
C GLY A 460 15.76 24.69 -8.46
N PRO A 461 16.52 23.72 -8.99
CA PRO A 461 17.91 23.47 -8.60
C PRO A 461 18.81 24.62 -9.05
N THR A 462 19.71 25.06 -8.17
CA THR A 462 20.76 26.04 -8.49
C THR A 462 22.14 25.46 -8.19
N PRO A 463 23.15 25.68 -9.06
CA PRO A 463 24.52 25.28 -8.77
C PRO A 463 25.06 25.96 -7.51
N GLY A 464 25.74 25.20 -6.66
CA GLY A 464 26.46 25.76 -5.51
C GLY A 464 26.58 24.77 -4.35
N GLY A 465 27.75 24.72 -3.73
CA GLY A 465 28.02 23.83 -2.60
C GLY A 465 27.38 24.28 -1.29
N GLY A 466 27.24 23.33 -0.37
CA GLY A 466 26.95 23.55 1.04
C GLY A 466 27.76 22.58 1.89
N HIS A 467 27.84 22.85 3.19
CA HIS A 467 28.54 22.01 4.15
C HIS A 467 27.54 21.14 4.93
N PHE A 468 27.71 19.83 4.83
CA PHE A 468 26.90 18.87 5.59
C PHE A 468 27.48 18.61 6.98
N THR A 469 26.62 18.51 7.97
CA THR A 469 26.94 18.05 9.33
C THR A 469 26.04 16.88 9.71
N ALA A 470 26.53 15.95 10.52
CA ALA A 470 25.74 14.86 11.08
C ALA A 470 25.88 14.88 12.61
N ALA A 471 24.77 14.79 13.35
CA ALA A 471 24.78 14.81 14.80
C ALA A 471 23.66 13.97 15.42
N PRO A 472 23.89 13.32 16.59
CA PRO A 472 25.17 13.26 17.30
C PRO A 472 26.12 12.22 16.67
N GLY A 473 27.42 12.54 16.57
CA GLY A 473 28.44 11.69 15.94
C GLY A 473 28.58 10.28 16.53
N ARG A 474 28.13 10.07 17.77
CA ARG A 474 28.11 8.75 18.43
C ARG A 474 27.05 7.79 17.85
N VAL A 475 25.98 8.34 17.27
CA VAL A 475 24.88 7.59 16.63
C VAL A 475 25.14 7.49 15.14
N LEU A 476 25.49 8.60 14.51
CA LEU A 476 25.63 8.72 13.07
C LEU A 476 26.94 9.42 12.70
N GLU A 477 27.80 8.71 12.01
CA GLU A 477 29.05 9.23 11.48
C GLU A 477 28.87 9.84 10.12
N ARG A 478 29.58 10.92 9.84
CA ARG A 478 29.75 11.46 8.48
C ARG A 478 30.98 10.83 7.85
N VAL A 479 30.79 10.01 6.82
CA VAL A 479 31.84 9.26 6.11
C VAL A 479 32.52 10.14 5.07
N SER A 480 31.74 10.80 4.21
CA SER A 480 32.27 11.71 3.18
C SER A 480 31.27 12.81 2.86
N THR A 481 31.79 13.89 2.27
CA THR A 481 31.00 15.00 1.74
C THR A 481 31.59 15.42 0.39
N GLY A 482 30.74 15.44 -0.64
CA GLY A 482 31.06 15.96 -1.96
C GLY A 482 30.31 17.27 -2.25
N SER A 483 30.46 17.79 -3.46
CA SER A 483 29.67 18.93 -3.94
C SER A 483 28.19 18.52 -4.08
N GLY A 484 27.39 18.76 -3.02
CA GLY A 484 25.95 18.49 -3.03
C GLY A 484 25.54 17.12 -2.49
N GLN A 485 26.44 16.30 -1.94
CA GLN A 485 26.09 15.00 -1.35
C GLN A 485 26.82 14.77 -0.02
N ALA A 486 26.16 14.10 0.93
CA ALA A 486 26.78 13.55 2.12
C ALA A 486 26.50 12.05 2.27
N VAL A 487 27.53 11.34 2.70
CA VAL A 487 27.45 9.92 3.05
C VAL A 487 27.62 9.82 4.55
N VAL A 488 26.66 9.17 5.20
CA VAL A 488 26.66 8.92 6.64
C VAL A 488 26.59 7.44 6.94
N ARG A 489 27.02 7.00 8.13
CA ARG A 489 27.03 5.59 8.54
C ARG A 489 26.55 5.43 9.98
N GLY A 490 25.69 4.44 10.21
CA GLY A 490 25.17 4.12 11.54
C GLY A 490 26.26 3.56 12.45
N ARG A 491 26.39 4.12 13.67
CA ARG A 491 27.37 3.69 14.69
C ARG A 491 26.75 3.07 15.92
N ALA A 492 25.62 3.60 16.38
CA ALA A 492 24.89 3.11 17.54
C ALA A 492 23.41 3.41 17.39
N THR A 493 22.57 2.59 18.02
CA THR A 493 21.11 2.79 18.01
C THR A 493 20.74 4.15 18.58
N GLY A 494 19.84 4.87 17.89
CA GLY A 494 19.32 6.16 18.32
C GLY A 494 18.92 7.09 17.18
N SER A 495 18.36 8.24 17.52
CA SER A 495 18.03 9.30 16.56
C SER A 495 19.21 10.22 16.29
N ALA A 496 19.40 10.56 15.02
CA ALA A 496 20.35 11.54 14.52
C ALA A 496 19.72 12.43 13.45
N LYS A 497 20.48 13.42 13.00
CA LYS A 497 20.09 14.30 11.90
C LYS A 497 21.28 14.69 11.05
N VAL A 498 21.03 14.87 9.76
CA VAL A 498 21.98 15.40 8.79
C VAL A 498 21.52 16.79 8.38
N THR A 499 22.37 17.80 8.59
CA THR A 499 22.06 19.20 8.26
C THR A 499 22.97 19.69 7.16
N LEU A 500 22.40 20.13 6.04
CA LEU A 500 23.07 20.89 5.00
C LEU A 500 23.02 22.38 5.35
N ARG A 501 24.16 23.07 5.32
CA ARG A 501 24.26 24.53 5.48
C ARG A 501 24.87 25.17 4.26
N ALA A 502 24.24 26.20 3.72
CA ALA A 502 24.68 26.83 2.48
C ALA A 502 24.57 28.37 2.58
N GLY A 503 25.48 28.98 3.34
CA GLY A 503 25.36 30.37 3.77
C GLY A 503 24.43 30.48 4.99
N PRO A 504 23.46 31.42 5.02
CA PRO A 504 22.43 31.46 6.09
C PRO A 504 21.42 30.31 5.99
N ALA A 505 21.27 29.72 4.79
CA ALA A 505 20.40 28.61 4.49
C ALA A 505 20.76 27.34 5.26
N ALA A 506 19.77 26.63 5.81
CA ALA A 506 19.98 25.27 6.32
C ALA A 506 18.74 24.38 6.19
N ALA A 507 18.94 23.12 5.83
CA ALA A 507 17.91 22.09 5.84
C ALA A 507 18.42 20.84 6.56
N THR A 508 17.49 20.08 7.13
CA THR A 508 17.81 18.92 7.97
C THR A 508 16.99 17.71 7.57
N ALA A 509 17.64 16.55 7.46
CA ALA A 509 17.01 15.24 7.33
C ALA A 509 17.19 14.45 8.64
N PRO A 510 16.10 13.99 9.30
CA PRO A 510 16.19 13.08 10.43
C PRO A 510 16.61 11.68 9.96
N ILE A 511 17.38 10.96 10.77
CA ILE A 511 17.79 9.57 10.54
C ILE A 511 17.69 8.81 11.85
N THR A 512 17.00 7.68 11.87
CA THR A 512 17.08 6.72 12.97
C THR A 512 18.06 5.61 12.61
N VAL A 513 18.96 5.30 13.54
CA VAL A 513 19.85 4.15 13.45
C VAL A 513 19.28 3.05 14.34
N HIS A 514 18.95 1.89 13.78
CA HIS A 514 18.40 0.74 14.51
C HIS A 514 19.52 -0.22 14.95
N GLY A 515 19.22 -1.53 15.11
CA GLY A 515 20.19 -2.54 15.52
C GLY A 515 21.25 -2.87 14.47
N LYS A 516 22.02 -3.93 14.72
CA LYS A 516 22.95 -4.50 13.72
C LYS A 516 22.18 -5.35 12.71
N VAL A 517 22.75 -5.52 11.52
CA VAL A 517 22.26 -6.49 10.53
C VAL A 517 22.16 -7.87 11.18
N ALA A 518 20.97 -8.47 11.13
CA ALA A 518 20.70 -9.84 11.53
C ALA A 518 20.33 -10.71 10.32
N ARG A 519 19.78 -10.10 9.27
CA ARG A 519 19.42 -10.78 8.02
C ARG A 519 19.54 -9.84 6.83
N VAL A 520 19.93 -10.38 5.68
CA VAL A 520 19.89 -9.71 4.38
C VAL A 520 18.87 -10.43 3.52
N THR A 521 17.97 -9.68 2.89
CA THR A 521 16.90 -10.22 2.06
C THR A 521 16.93 -9.57 0.67
N PRO A 522 17.13 -10.37 -0.40
CA PRO A 522 17.04 -9.88 -1.76
C PRO A 522 15.58 -9.68 -2.17
N SER A 523 15.34 -8.82 -3.16
CA SER A 523 14.01 -8.59 -3.75
C SER A 523 13.44 -9.83 -4.45
N SER A 524 14.29 -10.80 -4.79
CA SER A 524 13.89 -12.15 -5.20
C SER A 524 14.85 -13.19 -4.66
N THR A 525 14.33 -14.31 -4.17
CA THR A 525 15.13 -15.46 -3.70
C THR A 525 15.70 -16.28 -4.85
N VAL A 526 15.11 -16.20 -6.04
CA VAL A 526 15.64 -16.72 -7.31
C VAL A 526 15.39 -15.68 -8.40
N LEU A 527 16.42 -15.30 -9.16
CA LEU A 527 16.26 -14.41 -10.29
C LEU A 527 16.05 -15.22 -11.57
N SER A 528 14.81 -15.26 -12.05
CA SER A 528 14.46 -15.88 -13.32
C SER A 528 14.42 -14.84 -14.43
N ILE A 529 15.25 -15.03 -15.47
CA ILE A 529 15.31 -14.17 -16.64
C ILE A 529 14.77 -14.97 -17.85
N PRO A 530 13.74 -14.49 -18.57
CA PRO A 530 13.09 -15.29 -19.61
C PRO A 530 13.99 -15.64 -20.80
N SER A 531 14.85 -14.71 -21.24
CA SER A 531 15.77 -14.92 -22.38
C SER A 531 17.14 -14.28 -22.17
N GLY A 532 18.10 -14.59 -23.05
CA GLY A 532 19.46 -14.02 -23.00
C GLY A 532 19.51 -12.51 -23.31
N ASP A 533 18.50 -11.98 -23.98
CA ASP A 533 18.38 -10.56 -24.34
C ASP A 533 17.75 -9.71 -23.22
N ASP A 534 17.12 -10.36 -22.23
CA ASP A 534 16.49 -9.70 -21.10
C ASP A 534 17.50 -9.38 -19.98
N THR A 535 17.13 -8.45 -19.11
CA THR A 535 17.87 -8.18 -17.87
C THR A 535 17.01 -8.42 -16.64
N GLY A 536 17.64 -8.87 -15.57
CA GLY A 536 17.01 -8.98 -14.26
C GLY A 536 17.45 -7.83 -13.35
N MET A 537 16.60 -7.44 -12.40
CA MET A 537 16.95 -6.42 -11.41
C MET A 537 16.81 -6.99 -10.00
N LEU A 538 17.84 -6.80 -9.18
CA LEU A 538 17.85 -7.14 -7.77
C LEU A 538 18.02 -5.87 -6.92
N ARG A 539 17.35 -5.86 -5.77
CA ARG A 539 17.60 -4.92 -4.67
C ARG A 539 17.80 -5.72 -3.40
N LEU A 540 18.50 -5.13 -2.43
CA LEU A 540 18.74 -5.75 -1.14
C LEU A 540 18.12 -4.91 -0.02
N SER A 541 17.58 -5.61 0.98
CA SER A 541 17.19 -5.05 2.26
C SER A 541 17.96 -5.73 3.38
N ALA A 542 18.19 -5.02 4.47
CA ALA A 542 18.78 -5.57 5.69
C ALA A 542 17.82 -5.37 6.85
N THR A 543 17.69 -6.39 7.69
CA THR A 543 16.79 -6.40 8.84
C THR A 543 17.60 -6.66 10.11
N ASP A 544 17.31 -5.94 11.18
CA ASP A 544 17.87 -6.20 12.51
C ASP A 544 17.08 -7.28 13.29
N ALA A 545 17.51 -7.60 14.51
CA ALA A 545 16.89 -8.65 15.33
C ALA A 545 15.49 -8.29 15.87
N ASP A 546 15.05 -7.04 15.76
CA ASP A 546 13.70 -6.59 16.14
C ASP A 546 12.82 -6.30 14.91
N GLY A 547 13.29 -6.67 13.71
CA GLY A 547 12.49 -6.60 12.50
C GLY A 547 12.50 -5.24 11.82
N PHE A 548 13.36 -4.29 12.22
CA PHE A 548 13.50 -3.03 11.50
C PHE A 548 14.23 -3.28 10.18
N SER A 549 13.52 -3.10 9.07
CA SER A 549 14.05 -3.35 7.73
C SER A 549 14.37 -2.05 7.01
N VAL A 550 15.55 -1.99 6.38
CA VAL A 550 16.03 -0.82 5.65
C VAL A 550 16.62 -1.23 4.30
N PRO A 551 16.57 -0.36 3.26
CA PRO A 551 17.23 -0.65 1.99
C PRO A 551 18.75 -0.68 2.17
N VAL A 552 19.46 -1.49 1.39
CA VAL A 552 20.94 -1.53 1.40
C VAL A 552 21.46 -0.75 0.20
N GLU A 553 22.37 0.18 0.44
CA GLU A 553 23.02 0.90 -0.64
C GLU A 553 24.11 0.04 -1.29
N THR A 554 24.28 0.15 -2.62
CA THR A 554 25.26 -0.64 -3.38
C THR A 554 26.68 -0.51 -2.85
N ARG A 555 27.02 0.64 -2.25
CA ARG A 555 28.32 0.91 -1.59
C ARG A 555 28.62 0.02 -0.38
N ASP A 556 27.60 -0.51 0.28
CA ASP A 556 27.76 -1.38 1.45
C ASP A 556 27.77 -2.87 1.05
N VAL A 557 27.78 -3.16 -0.26
CA VAL A 557 27.65 -4.51 -0.80
C VAL A 557 28.91 -4.89 -1.56
N ARG A 558 29.43 -6.08 -1.26
CA ARG A 558 30.39 -6.75 -2.14
C ARG A 558 29.65 -7.78 -2.97
N VAL A 559 29.85 -7.74 -4.29
CA VAL A 559 29.18 -8.63 -5.24
C VAL A 559 30.18 -9.61 -5.83
N ARG A 560 29.84 -10.90 -5.78
CA ARG A 560 30.53 -11.96 -6.54
C ARG A 560 29.54 -12.58 -7.51
N ALA A 561 29.64 -12.17 -8.77
CA ALA A 561 28.85 -12.73 -9.86
C ALA A 561 29.42 -14.08 -10.29
N GLY A 562 28.55 -15.07 -10.52
CA GLY A 562 28.94 -16.33 -11.13
C GLY A 562 29.18 -16.20 -12.64
N ASP A 563 29.74 -17.25 -13.24
CA ASP A 563 30.05 -17.27 -14.67
C ASP A 563 28.78 -17.12 -15.52
N GLY A 564 28.91 -16.47 -16.67
CA GLY A 564 27.80 -16.27 -17.63
C GLY A 564 26.88 -15.07 -17.37
N VAL A 565 27.11 -14.28 -16.31
CA VAL A 565 26.37 -13.03 -16.06
C VAL A 565 27.30 -11.86 -15.75
N THR A 566 26.79 -10.63 -15.88
CA THR A 566 27.41 -9.41 -15.32
C THR A 566 26.42 -8.73 -14.40
N VAL A 567 26.93 -8.07 -13.35
CA VAL A 567 26.13 -7.28 -12.43
C VAL A 567 26.62 -5.83 -12.46
N ALA A 568 25.77 -4.93 -12.91
CA ALA A 568 26.01 -3.49 -12.88
C ALA A 568 25.21 -2.85 -11.74
N THR A 569 25.73 -1.79 -11.13
CA THR A 569 25.03 -1.06 -10.06
C THR A 569 24.53 0.28 -10.59
N ASP A 570 23.37 0.73 -10.13
CA ASP A 570 22.86 2.09 -10.39
C ASP A 570 23.55 3.18 -9.54
N GLY A 571 24.51 2.80 -8.67
CA GLY A 571 25.19 3.70 -7.74
C GLY A 571 24.40 4.02 -6.47
N VAL A 572 23.18 3.48 -6.32
CA VAL A 572 22.28 3.73 -5.20
C VAL A 572 21.86 2.43 -4.51
N SER A 573 20.97 1.62 -5.09
CA SER A 573 20.46 0.38 -4.46
C SER A 573 20.15 -0.77 -5.42
N GLY A 574 20.19 -0.52 -6.74
CA GLY A 574 19.86 -1.46 -7.78
C GLY A 574 21.07 -2.21 -8.31
N PHE A 575 20.87 -3.52 -8.55
CA PHE A 575 21.80 -4.42 -9.19
C PHE A 575 21.15 -4.99 -10.47
N THR A 576 21.56 -4.48 -11.64
CA THR A 576 21.11 -4.99 -12.94
C THR A 576 21.96 -6.18 -13.32
N VAL A 577 21.31 -7.31 -13.56
CA VAL A 577 21.92 -8.58 -13.95
C VAL A 577 21.68 -8.80 -15.44
N THR A 578 22.76 -8.91 -16.21
CA THR A 578 22.71 -9.16 -17.66
C THR A 578 23.28 -10.55 -17.96
N PRO A 579 22.50 -11.45 -18.58
CA PRO A 579 22.97 -12.73 -19.11
C PRO A 579 24.02 -12.56 -20.22
N LYS A 580 24.82 -13.60 -20.44
CA LYS A 580 25.73 -13.74 -21.59
C LYS A 580 25.35 -14.91 -22.52
N ALA A 581 24.24 -15.60 -22.23
CA ALA A 581 23.76 -16.75 -23.00
C ALA A 581 22.24 -16.92 -22.81
N ASP A 582 21.57 -17.51 -23.80
CA ASP A 582 20.12 -17.72 -23.82
C ASP A 582 19.62 -18.77 -22.81
N LYS A 583 20.51 -19.69 -22.41
CA LYS A 583 20.23 -20.70 -21.39
C LYS A 583 21.43 -20.84 -20.48
N LEU A 584 21.27 -20.52 -19.19
CA LEU A 584 22.30 -20.72 -18.17
C LEU A 584 21.69 -20.84 -16.78
N SER A 585 22.48 -21.43 -15.87
CA SER A 585 22.22 -21.50 -14.43
C SER A 585 23.50 -21.10 -13.70
N THR A 586 23.39 -20.11 -12.81
CA THR A 586 24.52 -19.57 -12.04
C THR A 586 24.01 -18.99 -10.72
N SER A 587 24.87 -18.33 -9.96
CA SER A 587 24.46 -17.62 -8.74
C SER A 587 25.22 -16.33 -8.57
N ILE A 588 24.62 -15.38 -7.86
CA ILE A 588 25.26 -14.14 -7.44
C ILE A 588 25.31 -14.13 -5.92
N ILE A 589 26.47 -13.83 -5.35
CA ILE A 589 26.63 -13.71 -3.90
C ILE A 589 26.79 -12.24 -3.54
N PHE A 590 25.94 -11.77 -2.65
CA PHE A 590 25.97 -10.45 -2.08
C PHE A 590 26.42 -10.54 -0.63
N THR A 591 27.50 -9.85 -0.27
CA THR A 591 27.96 -9.72 1.11
C THR A 591 27.63 -8.32 1.63
N VAL A 592 26.84 -8.24 2.70
CA VAL A 592 26.50 -7.00 3.42
C VAL A 592 26.95 -7.14 4.86
N ALA A 593 27.83 -6.24 5.31
CA ALA A 593 28.58 -6.42 6.56
C ALA A 593 29.28 -7.81 6.60
N ASP A 594 28.91 -8.67 7.55
CA ASP A 594 29.39 -10.04 7.74
C ASP A 594 28.38 -11.12 7.26
N HIS A 595 27.31 -10.72 6.59
CA HIS A 595 26.25 -11.62 6.12
C HIS A 595 26.34 -11.81 4.60
N GLU A 596 26.28 -13.06 4.15
CA GLU A 596 26.21 -13.42 2.73
C GLU A 596 24.81 -13.90 2.36
N VAL A 597 24.32 -13.46 1.21
CA VAL A 597 23.13 -14.03 0.57
C VAL A 597 23.45 -14.43 -0.86
N THR A 598 23.07 -15.64 -1.21
CA THR A 598 23.25 -16.21 -2.55
C THR A 598 21.91 -16.15 -3.26
N VAL A 599 21.87 -15.52 -4.43
CA VAL A 599 20.71 -15.48 -5.32
C VAL A 599 21.02 -16.36 -6.55
N PRO A 600 20.39 -17.53 -6.67
CA PRO A 600 20.38 -18.32 -7.89
C PRO A 600 19.83 -17.51 -9.07
N VAL A 601 20.45 -17.66 -10.23
CA VAL A 601 20.02 -17.02 -11.48
C VAL A 601 19.79 -18.10 -12.53
N THR A 602 18.61 -18.09 -13.15
CA THR A 602 18.27 -18.98 -14.27
C THR A 602 17.87 -18.14 -15.47
N VAL A 603 18.43 -18.45 -16.64
CA VAL A 603 18.08 -17.80 -17.91
C VAL A 603 17.48 -18.84 -18.84
N GLY A 604 16.33 -18.52 -19.44
CA GLY A 604 15.60 -19.43 -20.31
C GLY A 604 14.93 -20.61 -19.59
N TYR A 605 14.09 -21.33 -20.32
CA TYR A 605 13.47 -22.57 -19.87
C TYR A 605 13.17 -23.51 -21.05
N ASP A 606 12.96 -24.79 -20.73
CA ASP A 606 12.32 -25.76 -21.61
C ASP A 606 10.85 -25.91 -21.22
N GLU A 607 9.95 -25.95 -22.19
CA GLU A 607 8.57 -26.38 -21.94
C GLU A 607 8.49 -27.90 -21.93
N LYS A 608 7.95 -28.47 -20.85
CA LYS A 608 7.74 -29.91 -20.68
C LYS A 608 6.24 -30.20 -20.53
N THR A 609 5.67 -30.93 -21.48
CA THR A 609 4.27 -31.38 -21.40
C THR A 609 4.08 -32.30 -20.20
N LEU A 610 3.07 -32.01 -19.37
CA LEU A 610 2.66 -32.84 -18.24
C LEU A 610 1.39 -33.64 -18.57
N ALA A 611 0.43 -33.01 -19.25
CA ALA A 611 -0.76 -33.67 -19.76
C ALA A 611 -1.22 -33.03 -21.07
N ASP A 612 -1.26 -33.83 -22.14
CA ASP A 612 -1.87 -33.46 -23.42
C ASP A 612 -3.36 -33.81 -23.48
N PHE A 613 -3.88 -34.48 -22.43
CA PHE A 613 -5.25 -34.99 -22.29
C PHE A 613 -5.65 -36.01 -23.38
N SER A 614 -4.69 -36.71 -23.98
CA SER A 614 -4.97 -37.86 -24.85
C SER A 614 -5.70 -39.00 -24.12
N ASP A 615 -5.58 -39.06 -22.80
CA ASP A 615 -6.22 -40.01 -21.89
C ASP A 615 -7.42 -39.42 -21.12
N ALA A 616 -8.05 -38.35 -21.62
CA ALA A 616 -9.13 -37.62 -20.93
C ALA A 616 -10.25 -38.51 -20.35
N ALA A 617 -10.54 -39.67 -20.94
CA ALA A 617 -11.53 -40.63 -20.44
C ALA A 617 -11.13 -41.32 -19.11
N SER A 618 -9.86 -41.29 -18.73
CA SER A 618 -9.33 -41.87 -17.48
C SER A 618 -9.29 -40.85 -16.34
N TRP A 619 -9.57 -39.58 -16.60
CA TRP A 619 -9.67 -38.54 -15.57
C TRP A 619 -10.99 -38.68 -14.82
N THR A 620 -10.99 -38.31 -13.54
CA THR A 620 -12.17 -38.40 -12.68
C THR A 620 -12.57 -37.04 -12.13
N PHE A 621 -13.84 -36.91 -11.75
CA PHE A 621 -14.39 -35.71 -11.15
C PHE A 621 -14.48 -35.88 -9.63
N GLU A 622 -13.98 -34.88 -8.90
CA GLU A 622 -14.23 -34.70 -7.47
C GLU A 622 -14.77 -33.29 -7.22
N ALA A 623 -15.43 -33.10 -6.09
CA ALA A 623 -15.94 -31.78 -5.72
C ALA A 623 -15.99 -31.58 -4.20
N ALA A 624 -16.02 -30.30 -3.81
CA ALA A 624 -16.38 -29.86 -2.47
C ALA A 624 -17.64 -29.01 -2.58
N ARG A 625 -18.74 -29.48 -1.97
CA ARG A 625 -20.04 -28.79 -1.95
C ARG A 625 -20.52 -28.37 -3.34
N ALA A 626 -20.24 -29.19 -4.35
CA ALA A 626 -20.60 -29.02 -5.75
C ALA A 626 -20.82 -30.40 -6.40
N THR A 627 -21.40 -30.43 -7.59
CA THR A 627 -21.53 -31.64 -8.42
C THR A 627 -21.07 -31.38 -9.85
N GLY A 628 -20.83 -32.43 -10.64
CA GLY A 628 -20.32 -32.28 -11.99
C GLY A 628 -19.74 -33.55 -12.60
N SER A 629 -19.06 -33.39 -13.73
CA SER A 629 -18.41 -34.47 -14.48
C SER A 629 -17.21 -33.96 -15.28
N VAL A 630 -16.36 -34.88 -15.73
CA VAL A 630 -15.31 -34.60 -16.72
C VAL A 630 -15.52 -35.45 -17.97
N SER A 631 -15.19 -34.91 -19.14
CA SER A 631 -15.31 -35.62 -20.43
C SER A 631 -14.30 -35.15 -21.48
N PRO A 632 -13.96 -35.95 -22.50
CA PRO A 632 -13.07 -35.51 -23.58
C PRO A 632 -13.69 -34.44 -24.47
N VAL A 633 -12.90 -33.44 -24.89
CA VAL A 633 -13.33 -32.35 -25.80
C VAL A 633 -12.17 -31.91 -26.71
N PRO A 634 -12.44 -31.30 -27.88
CA PRO A 634 -11.38 -30.64 -28.66
C PRO A 634 -10.78 -29.43 -27.94
N GLY A 635 -9.46 -29.42 -27.82
CA GLY A 635 -8.63 -28.30 -27.36
C GLY A 635 -8.37 -27.25 -28.44
N PRO A 636 -7.60 -26.19 -28.12
CA PRO A 636 -7.20 -25.18 -29.10
C PRO A 636 -6.42 -25.83 -30.25
N ASN A 637 -6.67 -25.35 -31.49
CA ASN A 637 -6.07 -25.86 -32.73
C ASN A 637 -6.30 -27.37 -33.00
N GLY A 638 -7.37 -27.96 -32.44
CA GLY A 638 -7.72 -29.37 -32.65
C GLY A 638 -6.97 -30.36 -31.76
N ASN A 639 -6.21 -29.88 -30.78
CA ASN A 639 -5.55 -30.71 -29.77
C ASN A 639 -6.58 -31.45 -28.89
N LYS A 640 -6.13 -32.40 -28.07
CA LYS A 640 -7.00 -33.04 -27.07
C LYS A 640 -7.19 -32.12 -25.86
N GLY A 641 -8.34 -32.24 -25.22
CA GLY A 641 -8.72 -31.45 -24.05
C GLY A 641 -9.71 -32.21 -23.16
N LEU A 642 -9.94 -31.64 -21.98
CA LEU A 642 -10.84 -32.17 -20.96
C LEU A 642 -11.90 -31.11 -20.64
N ALA A 643 -13.16 -31.40 -20.88
CA ALA A 643 -14.29 -30.60 -20.42
C ALA A 643 -14.59 -30.92 -18.95
N LEU A 644 -15.02 -29.92 -18.21
CA LEU A 644 -15.53 -30.05 -16.85
C LEU A 644 -16.93 -29.44 -16.80
N ASP A 645 -17.93 -30.28 -16.58
CA ASP A 645 -19.30 -29.83 -16.26
C ASP A 645 -19.37 -29.56 -14.76
N LEU A 646 -19.88 -28.40 -14.38
CA LEU A 646 -19.85 -27.89 -13.02
C LEU A 646 -21.27 -27.48 -12.60
N ASP A 647 -21.66 -27.80 -11.37
CA ASP A 647 -22.85 -27.28 -10.70
C ASP A 647 -22.49 -26.67 -9.35
N PHE A 648 -22.43 -25.34 -9.33
CA PHE A 648 -22.17 -24.51 -8.15
C PHE A 648 -23.46 -23.98 -7.50
N SER A 649 -24.63 -24.45 -7.90
CA SER A 649 -25.92 -24.07 -7.28
C SER A 649 -26.22 -24.80 -5.97
N THR A 650 -25.39 -25.77 -5.57
CA THR A 650 -25.66 -26.72 -4.48
C THR A 650 -25.37 -26.20 -3.07
N SER A 651 -24.67 -25.07 -2.93
CA SER A 651 -24.33 -24.45 -1.64
C SER A 651 -24.03 -22.96 -1.80
N THR A 652 -24.16 -22.19 -0.72
CA THR A 652 -23.71 -20.79 -0.63
C THR A 652 -22.32 -20.66 0.03
N ALA A 653 -21.75 -21.75 0.57
CA ALA A 653 -20.36 -21.80 1.05
C ALA A 653 -19.38 -21.81 -0.14
N THR A 654 -18.05 -21.88 0.06
CA THR A 654 -17.10 -22.07 -1.05
C THR A 654 -17.31 -23.42 -1.73
N ARG A 655 -17.48 -23.40 -3.06
CA ARG A 655 -17.69 -24.57 -3.93
C ARG A 655 -16.42 -24.84 -4.71
N GLY A 656 -16.12 -26.10 -4.95
CA GLY A 656 -15.00 -26.48 -5.80
C GLY A 656 -15.30 -27.70 -6.63
N ALA A 657 -14.84 -27.68 -7.87
CA ALA A 657 -14.96 -28.76 -8.82
C ALA A 657 -13.58 -29.08 -9.41
N TYR A 658 -13.24 -30.37 -9.40
CA TYR A 658 -11.87 -30.84 -9.54
C TYR A 658 -11.77 -31.89 -10.64
N ALA A 659 -10.85 -31.68 -11.59
CA ALA A 659 -10.39 -32.73 -12.47
C ALA A 659 -9.18 -33.42 -11.83
N VAL A 660 -9.32 -34.72 -11.57
CA VAL A 660 -8.31 -35.56 -10.90
C VAL A 660 -7.69 -36.50 -11.93
N PRO A 661 -6.35 -36.47 -12.10
CA PRO A 661 -5.67 -37.35 -13.04
C PRO A 661 -5.74 -38.82 -12.57
N PRO A 662 -5.63 -39.80 -13.50
CA PRO A 662 -5.66 -41.23 -13.16
C PRO A 662 -4.52 -41.65 -12.21
N ALA A 663 -3.42 -40.91 -12.21
CA ALA A 663 -2.35 -41.00 -11.23
C ALA A 663 -1.75 -39.59 -10.98
N PRO A 664 -1.19 -39.32 -9.79
CA PRO A 664 -0.48 -38.06 -9.54
C PRO A 664 0.63 -37.83 -10.57
N ILE A 665 0.69 -36.64 -11.16
CA ILE A 665 1.61 -36.34 -12.27
C ILE A 665 2.87 -35.69 -11.72
N ALA A 666 4.02 -36.36 -11.86
CA ALA A 666 5.30 -35.81 -11.44
C ALA A 666 5.69 -34.60 -12.30
N VAL A 667 6.06 -33.50 -11.65
CA VAL A 667 6.53 -32.29 -12.34
C VAL A 667 8.06 -32.30 -12.39
N PRO A 668 8.68 -32.25 -13.57
CA PRO A 668 10.12 -32.40 -13.71
C PRO A 668 10.89 -31.17 -13.21
N GLY A 669 11.97 -31.41 -12.47
CA GLY A 669 12.91 -30.37 -12.05
C GLY A 669 12.30 -29.37 -11.05
N GLN A 670 12.66 -28.10 -11.23
CA GLN A 670 12.19 -26.95 -10.42
C GLN A 670 11.52 -25.91 -11.34
N PRO A 671 10.29 -26.16 -11.82
CA PRO A 671 9.63 -25.29 -12.77
C PRO A 671 9.44 -23.86 -12.24
N GLN A 672 9.59 -22.86 -13.11
CA GLN A 672 9.24 -21.47 -12.80
C GLN A 672 7.73 -21.27 -12.75
N ALA A 673 6.99 -22.01 -13.59
CA ALA A 673 5.54 -21.98 -13.66
C ALA A 673 5.00 -23.25 -14.33
N LEU A 674 3.71 -23.49 -14.15
CA LEU A 674 2.92 -24.35 -15.01
C LEU A 674 2.08 -23.51 -15.96
N THR A 675 1.73 -24.05 -17.12
CA THR A 675 0.83 -23.40 -18.08
C THR A 675 -0.33 -24.33 -18.42
N LEU A 676 -1.53 -23.78 -18.58
CA LEU A 676 -2.73 -24.53 -18.93
C LEU A 676 -3.60 -23.68 -19.84
N TRP A 677 -4.08 -24.24 -20.95
CA TRP A 677 -5.13 -23.60 -21.74
C TRP A 677 -6.47 -23.80 -21.04
N ILE A 678 -7.24 -22.73 -20.88
CA ILE A 678 -8.57 -22.74 -20.28
C ILE A 678 -9.55 -22.08 -21.26
N LYS A 679 -10.62 -22.80 -21.59
CA LYS A 679 -11.76 -22.27 -22.34
C LYS A 679 -12.79 -21.73 -21.35
N GLY A 680 -12.82 -20.40 -21.23
CA GLY A 680 -13.74 -19.70 -20.33
C GLY A 680 -15.10 -19.42 -20.95
N THR A 681 -16.09 -19.21 -20.08
CA THR A 681 -17.46 -18.74 -20.37
C THR A 681 -17.73 -17.35 -19.77
N GLY A 682 -16.72 -16.75 -19.12
CA GLY A 682 -16.79 -15.45 -18.46
C GLY A 682 -17.57 -15.42 -17.15
N LYS A 683 -17.91 -16.56 -16.55
CA LYS A 683 -18.73 -16.62 -15.32
C LYS A 683 -17.96 -16.32 -14.04
N GLY A 684 -16.62 -16.35 -14.07
CA GLY A 684 -15.78 -15.91 -12.95
C GLY A 684 -15.32 -17.03 -12.03
N GLU A 685 -15.17 -18.26 -12.52
CA GLU A 685 -14.55 -19.35 -11.76
C GLU A 685 -13.09 -19.03 -11.46
N TRP A 686 -12.60 -19.42 -10.29
CA TRP A 686 -11.19 -19.28 -9.92
C TRP A 686 -10.42 -20.58 -10.20
N PRO A 687 -9.55 -20.62 -11.24
CA PRO A 687 -8.77 -21.80 -11.58
C PRO A 687 -7.52 -21.89 -10.71
N ARG A 688 -7.18 -23.11 -10.27
CA ARG A 688 -6.00 -23.40 -9.43
C ARG A 688 -5.41 -24.77 -9.77
N LEU A 689 -4.11 -24.94 -9.57
CA LEU A 689 -3.44 -26.24 -9.67
C LEU A 689 -3.01 -26.72 -8.29
N GLN A 690 -3.60 -27.80 -7.78
CA GLN A 690 -3.16 -28.39 -6.52
C GLN A 690 -1.94 -29.27 -6.74
N VAL A 691 -0.87 -29.00 -5.99
CA VAL A 691 0.38 -29.75 -6.03
C VAL A 691 0.76 -30.27 -4.64
N ILE A 692 1.37 -31.45 -4.60
CA ILE A 692 2.07 -31.99 -3.44
C ILE A 692 3.54 -31.57 -3.56
N LYS A 693 4.06 -30.95 -2.51
CA LYS A 693 5.45 -30.47 -2.43
C LYS A 693 6.38 -31.57 -1.95
N GLY A 694 7.69 -31.36 -2.08
CA GLY A 694 8.71 -32.33 -1.67
C GLY A 694 8.74 -32.63 -0.18
N ASP A 695 8.14 -31.78 0.65
CA ASP A 695 7.96 -31.97 2.10
C ASP A 695 6.70 -32.78 2.47
N GLY A 696 5.94 -33.24 1.47
CA GLY A 696 4.70 -34.00 1.64
C GLY A 696 3.45 -33.16 1.89
N THR A 697 3.55 -31.84 2.03
CA THR A 697 2.40 -30.95 2.20
C THR A 697 1.80 -30.52 0.86
N THR A 698 0.50 -30.25 0.82
CA THR A 698 -0.20 -29.77 -0.38
C THR A 698 -0.28 -28.26 -0.42
N THR A 699 -0.11 -27.65 -1.60
CA THR A 699 -0.43 -26.24 -1.84
C THR A 699 -1.22 -26.10 -3.15
N ASN A 700 -1.73 -24.91 -3.43
CA ASN A 700 -2.35 -24.58 -4.70
C ASN A 700 -1.52 -23.49 -5.40
N LEU A 701 -1.30 -23.66 -6.69
CA LEU A 701 -0.71 -22.64 -7.55
C LEU A 701 -1.83 -21.86 -8.21
N ASP A 702 -1.76 -20.54 -8.08
CA ASP A 702 -2.74 -19.60 -8.61
C ASP A 702 -2.23 -18.95 -9.91
N PRO A 703 -3.13 -18.54 -10.81
CA PRO A 703 -2.78 -17.79 -12.01
C PRO A 703 -2.00 -16.51 -11.74
N GLU A 704 -1.09 -16.16 -12.63
CA GLU A 704 -0.34 -14.90 -12.62
C GLU A 704 -1.24 -13.71 -12.98
N GLN A 705 -1.87 -13.06 -11.99
CA GLN A 705 -2.47 -11.71 -12.09
C GLN A 705 -2.46 -11.00 -10.73
N GLY A 706 -2.36 -9.66 -10.72
CA GLY A 706 -2.11 -8.81 -9.54
C GLY A 706 -3.26 -8.61 -8.53
N ALA A 707 -4.20 -9.56 -8.41
CA ALA A 707 -5.30 -9.51 -7.43
C ALA A 707 -5.43 -10.84 -6.67
N SER A 708 -5.98 -10.78 -5.46
CA SER A 708 -6.03 -11.87 -4.48
C SER A 708 -6.90 -13.08 -4.85
N ASN A 709 -7.56 -13.10 -6.03
CA ASN A 709 -8.25 -14.25 -6.62
C ASN A 709 -8.40 -14.02 -8.15
N PRO A 710 -7.53 -14.57 -9.01
CA PRO A 710 -7.71 -14.48 -10.46
C PRO A 710 -8.90 -15.33 -10.93
N ILE A 711 -9.86 -14.73 -11.63
CA ILE A 711 -11.10 -15.41 -12.08
C ILE A 711 -11.22 -15.45 -13.60
N VAL A 712 -11.94 -16.45 -14.13
CA VAL A 712 -12.19 -16.66 -15.56
C VAL A 712 -13.27 -15.71 -16.04
N THR A 713 -12.86 -14.52 -16.48
CA THR A 713 -13.76 -13.46 -17.00
C THR A 713 -13.84 -13.41 -18.52
N TRP A 714 -13.02 -14.20 -19.21
CA TRP A 714 -12.98 -14.24 -20.67
C TRP A 714 -13.87 -15.35 -21.24
N ASN A 715 -14.24 -15.15 -22.51
CA ASN A 715 -14.89 -16.16 -23.33
C ASN A 715 -13.88 -16.79 -24.29
N GLY A 716 -13.88 -18.12 -24.42
CA GLY A 716 -13.00 -18.85 -25.32
C GLY A 716 -11.65 -19.25 -24.71
N TRP A 717 -10.72 -19.72 -25.55
CA TRP A 717 -9.43 -20.27 -25.11
C TRP A 717 -8.42 -19.17 -24.77
N GLN A 718 -7.82 -19.27 -23.59
CA GLN A 718 -6.67 -18.48 -23.19
C GLN A 718 -5.66 -19.37 -22.47
N GLN A 719 -4.37 -19.18 -22.73
CA GLN A 719 -3.32 -19.85 -21.98
C GLN A 719 -3.08 -19.09 -20.67
N VAL A 720 -3.18 -19.81 -19.56
CA VAL A 720 -3.00 -19.29 -18.21
C VAL A 720 -1.69 -19.82 -17.64
N ARG A 721 -0.91 -18.93 -17.04
CA ARG A 721 0.37 -19.26 -16.38
C ARG A 721 0.18 -19.26 -14.86
N PHE A 722 0.67 -20.31 -14.20
CA PHE A 722 0.59 -20.58 -12.76
C PHE A 722 2.01 -20.60 -12.18
N PRO A 723 2.54 -19.47 -11.71
CA PRO A 723 3.89 -19.39 -11.16
C PRO A 723 4.05 -20.30 -9.94
N VAL A 724 5.23 -20.91 -9.82
CA VAL A 724 5.59 -21.66 -8.61
C VAL A 724 6.24 -20.69 -7.61
N PRO A 725 5.66 -20.52 -6.40
CA PRO A 725 6.22 -19.61 -5.41
C PRO A 725 7.68 -19.94 -5.09
N ALA A 726 8.51 -18.91 -4.98
CA ALA A 726 9.92 -19.11 -4.66
C ALA A 726 10.07 -19.68 -3.23
N GLY A 727 10.97 -20.66 -3.05
CA GLY A 727 11.12 -21.40 -1.78
C GLY A 727 10.20 -22.61 -1.64
N THR A 728 9.39 -22.95 -2.65
CA THR A 728 8.61 -24.19 -2.69
C THR A 728 9.52 -25.43 -2.65
N PRO A 729 9.29 -26.40 -1.75
CA PRO A 729 10.04 -27.65 -1.73
C PRO A 729 9.73 -28.57 -2.92
N TYR A 730 10.77 -29.12 -3.54
CA TYR A 730 10.69 -30.02 -4.69
C TYR A 730 11.07 -31.47 -4.29
N PRO A 731 10.65 -32.50 -5.05
CA PRO A 731 9.87 -32.45 -6.29
C PRO A 731 8.41 -32.04 -6.09
N LEU A 732 7.78 -31.50 -7.15
CA LEU A 732 6.34 -31.25 -7.18
C LEU A 732 5.61 -32.40 -7.84
N THR A 733 4.42 -32.72 -7.34
CA THR A 733 3.49 -33.65 -7.98
C THR A 733 2.13 -33.00 -8.12
N LEU A 734 1.61 -32.87 -9.33
CA LEU A 734 0.26 -32.36 -9.56
C LEU A 734 -0.77 -33.39 -9.06
N ALA A 735 -1.63 -32.94 -8.17
CA ALA A 735 -2.72 -33.74 -7.62
C ALA A 735 -4.05 -33.46 -8.32
N LYS A 736 -4.43 -32.19 -8.55
CA LYS A 736 -5.75 -31.83 -9.10
C LYS A 736 -5.70 -30.51 -9.89
N ILE A 737 -6.54 -30.40 -10.92
CA ILE A 737 -6.91 -29.11 -11.53
C ILE A 737 -8.24 -28.69 -10.88
N ARG A 738 -8.30 -27.49 -10.32
CA ARG A 738 -9.44 -27.05 -9.49
C ARG A 738 -10.06 -25.79 -10.04
N PHE A 739 -11.38 -25.71 -10.05
CA PHE A 739 -12.15 -24.51 -10.28
C PHE A 739 -12.98 -24.23 -9.04
N MET A 740 -12.85 -23.01 -8.49
CA MET A 740 -13.49 -22.61 -7.24
C MET A 740 -14.51 -21.51 -7.51
N GLU A 741 -15.60 -21.51 -6.74
CA GLU A 741 -16.53 -20.41 -6.63
C GLU A 741 -16.66 -20.03 -5.15
N THR A 742 -16.37 -18.76 -4.85
CA THR A 742 -16.29 -18.22 -3.49
C THR A 742 -17.40 -17.21 -3.19
N ARG A 743 -18.08 -16.69 -4.23
CA ARG A 743 -19.20 -15.75 -4.09
C ARG A 743 -20.42 -16.49 -3.58
N SER A 744 -20.88 -16.15 -2.39
CA SER A 744 -21.99 -16.85 -1.74
C SER A 744 -23.34 -16.69 -2.45
N ASP A 745 -23.50 -15.64 -3.25
CA ASP A 745 -24.71 -15.26 -3.99
C ASP A 745 -24.75 -15.83 -5.43
N ALA A 746 -23.65 -16.43 -5.92
CA ALA A 746 -23.55 -16.94 -7.29
C ALA A 746 -23.98 -18.41 -7.42
N GLY A 747 -25.21 -18.70 -7.82
CA GLY A 747 -25.67 -20.07 -8.10
C GLY A 747 -25.81 -20.33 -9.60
N TYR A 748 -25.03 -21.26 -10.18
CA TYR A 748 -25.10 -21.58 -11.61
C TYR A 748 -24.50 -22.95 -11.95
N THR A 749 -24.82 -23.44 -13.15
CA THR A 749 -24.11 -24.53 -13.82
C THR A 749 -23.23 -23.98 -14.95
N ASP A 750 -22.13 -24.64 -15.26
CA ASP A 750 -21.24 -24.24 -16.37
C ASP A 750 -20.49 -25.42 -16.99
N GLN A 751 -19.92 -25.22 -18.19
CA GLN A 751 -19.00 -26.17 -18.82
C GLN A 751 -17.73 -25.45 -19.25
N LEU A 752 -16.64 -25.70 -18.54
CA LEU A 752 -15.30 -25.25 -18.89
C LEU A 752 -14.55 -26.33 -19.66
N ALA A 753 -13.46 -25.96 -20.33
CA ALA A 753 -12.53 -26.94 -20.89
C ALA A 753 -11.08 -26.56 -20.64
N VAL A 754 -10.22 -27.56 -20.49
CA VAL A 754 -8.78 -27.39 -20.31
C VAL A 754 -7.98 -28.19 -21.34
N ALA A 755 -6.80 -27.72 -21.70
CA ALA A 755 -5.90 -28.41 -22.64
C ALA A 755 -4.43 -28.05 -22.40
N GLY A 756 -3.52 -28.92 -22.86
CA GLY A 756 -2.08 -28.66 -22.92
C GLY A 756 -1.46 -28.18 -21.61
N LEU A 757 -1.52 -29.01 -20.56
CA LEU A 757 -0.84 -28.72 -19.29
C LEU A 757 0.67 -28.94 -19.47
N ALA A 758 1.47 -27.92 -19.21
CA ALA A 758 2.92 -27.98 -19.32
C ALA A 758 3.64 -27.29 -18.15
N ALA A 759 4.93 -27.57 -17.99
CA ALA A 759 5.81 -26.97 -17.01
C ALA A 759 6.95 -26.20 -17.72
N GLN A 760 7.24 -25.00 -17.25
CA GLN A 760 8.37 -24.18 -17.71
C GLN A 760 9.59 -24.50 -16.83
N VAL A 761 10.45 -25.40 -17.29
CA VAL A 761 11.57 -25.94 -16.51
C VAL A 761 12.87 -25.21 -16.88
N PRO A 762 13.42 -24.36 -15.99
CA PRO A 762 14.71 -23.73 -16.23
C PRO A 762 15.87 -24.74 -16.15
N PRO A 763 17.06 -24.36 -16.63
CA PRO A 763 18.29 -25.09 -16.33
C PRO A 763 18.44 -25.28 -14.80
N ALA A 764 18.83 -26.49 -14.38
CA ALA A 764 18.91 -26.82 -12.96
C ALA A 764 19.87 -25.89 -12.21
N VAL A 765 19.41 -25.32 -11.09
CA VAL A 765 20.22 -24.50 -10.21
C VAL A 765 20.09 -25.01 -8.78
N SER A 766 21.20 -25.02 -8.04
CA SER A 766 21.14 -25.28 -6.61
C SER A 766 20.65 -24.01 -5.92
N VAL A 767 19.45 -24.08 -5.34
CA VAL A 767 18.94 -23.05 -4.45
C VAL A 767 19.46 -23.36 -3.05
N PRO A 768 20.30 -22.51 -2.45
CA PRO A 768 20.74 -22.72 -1.08
C PRO A 768 19.53 -22.75 -0.15
N GLU A 769 19.49 -23.73 0.74
CA GLU A 769 18.47 -23.77 1.78
C GLU A 769 18.61 -22.52 2.65
N SER A 770 17.57 -21.68 2.67
CA SER A 770 17.51 -20.57 3.61
C SER A 770 17.01 -21.09 4.95
N PRO A 771 17.75 -20.84 6.05
CA PRO A 771 17.30 -21.25 7.37
C PRO A 771 15.94 -20.62 7.68
N TRP A 772 15.04 -21.42 8.24
CA TRP A 772 13.75 -20.92 8.71
C TRP A 772 13.99 -19.85 9.79
N PRO A 773 13.45 -18.63 9.64
CA PRO A 773 13.67 -17.58 10.62
C PRO A 773 13.10 -18.00 11.99
N THR A 774 13.88 -17.77 13.04
CA THR A 774 13.47 -18.02 14.43
C THR A 774 13.45 -16.71 15.20
N ASP A 775 12.57 -16.62 16.19
CA ASP A 775 12.50 -15.48 17.09
C ASP A 775 12.63 -15.93 18.55
N PRO A 776 13.46 -15.24 19.36
CA PRO A 776 13.64 -15.59 20.77
C PRO A 776 12.44 -15.22 21.65
N ALA A 777 11.41 -14.53 21.14
CA ALA A 777 10.16 -14.36 21.86
C ALA A 777 9.57 -15.71 22.28
N VAL A 778 9.69 -16.73 21.41
CA VAL A 778 9.36 -18.12 21.73
C VAL A 778 10.33 -18.62 22.80
N VAL A 779 9.81 -18.94 23.98
CA VAL A 779 10.59 -19.46 25.10
C VAL A 779 10.93 -20.92 24.82
N ALA A 780 12.06 -21.16 24.18
CA ALA A 780 12.53 -22.52 23.89
C ALA A 780 12.63 -23.41 25.15
N GLY A 781 12.87 -22.82 26.33
CA GLY A 781 12.98 -23.51 27.62
C GLY A 781 11.66 -23.82 28.35
N GLY A 782 10.50 -23.45 27.78
CA GLY A 782 9.17 -23.81 28.30
C GLY A 782 8.83 -23.26 29.69
N ARG A 783 9.00 -21.94 29.89
CA ARG A 783 8.62 -21.27 31.15
C ARG A 783 8.21 -19.82 30.94
N THR A 784 6.91 -19.59 30.85
CA THR A 784 6.26 -18.29 31.09
C THR A 784 5.67 -18.17 32.50
N ASP A 785 5.76 -19.22 33.31
CA ASP A 785 5.15 -19.32 34.65
C ASP A 785 5.53 -18.17 35.61
N ASP A 786 6.72 -17.61 35.47
CA ASP A 786 7.21 -16.49 36.30
C ASP A 786 6.70 -15.11 35.82
N SER A 787 5.96 -15.06 34.70
CA SER A 787 5.46 -13.81 34.14
C SER A 787 4.34 -13.24 35.04
N PRO A 788 4.37 -11.95 35.39
CA PRO A 788 3.34 -11.33 36.24
C PRO A 788 1.92 -11.38 35.67
N GLN A 789 1.81 -11.49 34.34
CA GLN A 789 0.54 -11.61 33.63
C GLN A 789 0.66 -12.67 32.55
N ARG A 790 -0.37 -13.51 32.42
CA ARG A 790 -0.39 -14.68 31.54
C ARG A 790 -1.70 -14.77 30.76
N ILE A 791 -1.62 -14.86 29.43
CA ILE A 791 -2.79 -14.95 28.55
C ILE A 791 -2.65 -16.20 27.68
N ALA A 792 -3.60 -17.13 27.76
CA ALA A 792 -3.63 -18.30 26.89
C ALA A 792 -4.32 -17.96 25.56
N VAL A 793 -3.84 -18.54 24.46
CA VAL A 793 -4.38 -18.37 23.11
C VAL A 793 -4.64 -19.75 22.50
N MET A 794 -5.84 -19.93 21.95
CA MET A 794 -6.21 -21.11 21.17
C MET A 794 -6.93 -20.71 19.89
N SER A 795 -6.81 -21.51 18.83
CA SER A 795 -7.39 -21.21 17.51
C SER A 795 -7.71 -22.51 16.76
N ASP A 796 -8.49 -22.43 15.68
CA ASP A 796 -8.57 -23.46 14.64
C ASP A 796 -8.88 -24.86 15.19
N THR A 797 -9.99 -24.96 15.91
CA THR A 797 -10.51 -26.23 16.43
C THR A 797 -11.57 -26.84 15.52
N GLN A 798 -12.41 -26.01 14.91
CA GLN A 798 -13.46 -26.38 13.96
C GLN A 798 -14.51 -27.35 14.53
N PHE A 799 -15.14 -26.99 15.65
CA PHE A 799 -16.26 -27.74 16.21
C PHE A 799 -17.42 -27.84 15.22
N VAL A 800 -17.96 -29.05 15.12
CA VAL A 800 -19.10 -29.37 14.26
C VAL A 800 -20.18 -30.07 15.08
N ALA A 801 -21.35 -29.45 15.20
CA ALA A 801 -22.44 -29.94 16.03
C ALA A 801 -23.04 -31.27 15.54
N ARG A 802 -22.96 -31.55 14.22
CA ARG A 802 -23.43 -32.81 13.63
C ARG A 802 -22.54 -34.01 13.96
N ASP A 803 -21.31 -33.78 14.40
CA ASP A 803 -20.37 -34.82 14.83
C ASP A 803 -19.66 -34.43 16.14
N PRO A 804 -20.40 -34.40 17.26
CA PRO A 804 -19.92 -33.86 18.53
C PRO A 804 -18.82 -34.71 19.20
N ASP A 805 -18.61 -35.94 18.73
CA ASP A 805 -17.62 -36.89 19.26
C ASP A 805 -16.41 -37.06 18.32
N SER A 806 -16.29 -36.22 17.29
CA SER A 806 -15.16 -36.21 16.36
C SER A 806 -13.80 -36.02 17.06
N ALA A 807 -12.74 -36.49 16.41
CA ALA A 807 -11.39 -36.36 16.94
C ALA A 807 -10.98 -34.89 17.19
N ILE A 808 -11.40 -33.98 16.31
CA ILE A 808 -11.11 -32.54 16.43
C ILE A 808 -11.82 -31.90 17.64
N VAL A 809 -13.07 -32.30 17.93
CA VAL A 809 -13.80 -31.83 19.12
C VAL A 809 -13.13 -32.33 20.40
N LYS A 810 -12.72 -33.60 20.43
CA LYS A 810 -11.98 -34.19 21.56
C LYS A 810 -10.65 -33.49 21.79
N ALA A 811 -9.92 -33.16 20.73
CA ALA A 811 -8.66 -32.41 20.79
C ALA A 811 -8.88 -30.99 21.36
N GLY A 812 -9.91 -30.27 20.88
CA GLY A 812 -10.26 -28.95 21.41
C GLY A 812 -10.64 -28.95 22.88
N ARG A 813 -11.46 -29.91 23.33
CA ARG A 813 -11.79 -30.08 24.75
C ARG A 813 -10.55 -30.38 25.60
N ARG A 814 -9.63 -31.20 25.10
CA ARG A 814 -8.34 -31.44 25.77
C ARG A 814 -7.54 -30.15 25.92
N ALA A 815 -7.39 -29.36 24.85
CA ALA A 815 -6.68 -28.09 24.90
C ALA A 815 -7.29 -27.12 25.93
N LEU A 816 -8.62 -27.00 25.97
CA LEU A 816 -9.32 -26.20 26.99
C LEU A 816 -8.98 -26.66 28.42
N ARG A 817 -8.98 -27.96 28.69
CA ARG A 817 -8.62 -28.49 30.02
C ARG A 817 -7.16 -28.21 30.39
N GLU A 818 -6.24 -28.33 29.43
CA GLU A 818 -4.83 -27.99 29.63
C GLU A 818 -4.66 -26.49 29.94
N ILE A 819 -5.34 -25.62 29.19
CA ILE A 819 -5.35 -24.17 29.42
C ILE A 819 -5.87 -23.83 30.81
N ILE A 820 -7.00 -24.40 31.23
CA ILE A 820 -7.58 -24.15 32.55
C ILE A 820 -6.62 -24.61 33.65
N ALA A 821 -5.97 -25.77 33.48
CA ALA A 821 -4.99 -26.28 34.42
C ALA A 821 -3.75 -25.35 34.54
N ALA A 822 -3.39 -24.66 33.47
CA ALA A 822 -2.30 -23.68 33.45
C ALA A 822 -2.65 -22.34 34.15
N LYS A 823 -3.94 -22.10 34.46
CA LYS A 823 -4.46 -20.93 35.20
C LYS A 823 -4.02 -19.57 34.62
N PRO A 824 -4.33 -19.27 33.36
CA PRO A 824 -4.07 -17.93 32.80
C PRO A 824 -5.00 -16.88 33.41
N ASP A 825 -4.62 -15.61 33.33
CA ASP A 825 -5.47 -14.47 33.69
C ASP A 825 -6.62 -14.27 32.69
N LEU A 826 -6.42 -14.72 31.44
CA LEU A 826 -7.37 -14.60 30.34
C LEU A 826 -7.12 -15.70 29.30
N LEU A 827 -8.19 -16.24 28.71
CA LEU A 827 -8.14 -17.03 27.48
C LEU A 827 -8.62 -16.18 26.29
N VAL A 828 -7.86 -16.17 25.20
CA VAL A 828 -8.32 -15.65 23.91
C VAL A 828 -8.50 -16.82 22.95
N ILE A 829 -9.72 -16.99 22.45
CA ILE A 829 -10.05 -17.89 21.35
C ILE A 829 -9.92 -17.05 20.07
N ASP A 830 -8.84 -17.23 19.32
CA ASP A 830 -8.52 -16.41 18.15
C ASP A 830 -8.96 -17.10 16.86
N GLY A 831 -10.28 -17.16 16.67
CA GLY A 831 -11.00 -17.63 15.48
C GLY A 831 -11.06 -19.14 15.26
N ASP A 832 -11.95 -19.51 14.35
CA ASP A 832 -12.16 -20.87 13.83
C ASP A 832 -12.41 -21.92 14.93
N LEU A 833 -13.20 -21.55 15.95
CA LEU A 833 -13.65 -22.51 16.95
C LEU A 833 -14.76 -23.40 16.39
N VAL A 834 -15.56 -22.90 15.44
CA VAL A 834 -16.57 -23.68 14.69
C VAL A 834 -16.13 -23.95 13.26
N ASP A 835 -16.85 -24.80 12.51
CA ASP A 835 -16.55 -25.10 11.10
C ASP A 835 -17.44 -24.34 10.09
N GLU A 836 -18.75 -24.21 10.30
CA GLU A 836 -19.66 -23.71 9.24
C GLU A 836 -20.63 -22.60 9.71
N ALA A 837 -20.26 -21.79 10.70
CA ALA A 837 -21.03 -20.63 11.20
C ALA A 837 -22.52 -20.89 11.50
N SER A 838 -22.94 -22.15 11.54
CA SER A 838 -24.33 -22.52 11.61
C SER A 838 -24.84 -22.23 13.01
N PRO A 839 -26.12 -21.87 13.20
CA PRO A 839 -26.67 -21.67 14.54
C PRO A 839 -26.44 -22.87 15.47
N ALA A 840 -26.42 -24.08 14.91
CA ALA A 840 -26.13 -25.30 15.65
C ALA A 840 -24.66 -25.38 16.11
N ASP A 841 -23.69 -25.07 15.23
CA ASP A 841 -22.27 -25.08 15.59
C ASP A 841 -21.94 -23.99 16.61
N ILE A 842 -22.48 -22.78 16.44
CA ILE A 842 -22.30 -21.66 17.37
C ILE A 842 -22.88 -22.00 18.76
N ALA A 843 -24.08 -22.57 18.82
CA ALA A 843 -24.68 -23.03 20.07
C ALA A 843 -23.88 -24.17 20.71
N PHE A 844 -23.36 -25.09 19.89
CA PHE A 844 -22.53 -26.19 20.36
C PHE A 844 -21.19 -25.70 20.93
N ALA A 845 -20.52 -24.76 20.26
CA ALA A 845 -19.32 -24.11 20.78
C ALA A 845 -19.59 -23.44 22.13
N LYS A 846 -20.69 -22.69 22.27
CA LYS A 846 -21.08 -22.08 23.56
C LYS A 846 -21.27 -23.13 24.65
N LYS A 847 -21.94 -24.24 24.33
CA LYS A 847 -22.12 -25.37 25.26
C LYS A 847 -20.78 -25.95 25.72
N ILE A 848 -19.83 -26.17 24.80
CA ILE A 848 -18.50 -26.68 25.17
C ILE A 848 -17.77 -25.71 26.11
N LEU A 849 -17.79 -24.41 25.79
CA LEU A 849 -17.14 -23.39 26.62
C LEU A 849 -17.75 -23.33 28.02
N ASP A 850 -19.08 -23.46 28.14
CA ASP A 850 -19.76 -23.51 29.43
C ASP A 850 -19.43 -24.77 30.24
N GLU A 851 -19.30 -25.92 29.57
CA GLU A 851 -18.96 -27.20 30.20
C GLU A 851 -17.51 -27.26 30.68
N GLU A 852 -16.56 -26.85 29.84
CA GLU A 852 -15.13 -26.99 30.12
C GLU A 852 -14.62 -25.81 30.98
N ILE A 853 -14.92 -24.57 30.58
CA ILE A 853 -14.41 -23.36 31.26
C ILE A 853 -15.30 -22.96 32.45
N GLY A 854 -16.61 -22.87 32.22
CA GLY A 854 -17.56 -22.33 33.19
C GLY A 854 -17.15 -20.91 33.63
N THR A 855 -16.88 -20.73 34.93
CA THR A 855 -16.42 -19.45 35.50
C THR A 855 -14.94 -19.47 35.92
N GLN A 856 -14.17 -20.49 35.54
CA GLN A 856 -12.81 -20.69 36.03
C GLN A 856 -11.80 -19.68 35.46
N VAL A 857 -11.95 -19.32 34.19
CA VAL A 857 -11.07 -18.39 33.45
C VAL A 857 -11.94 -17.48 32.59
N PRO A 858 -11.76 -16.15 32.62
CA PRO A 858 -12.47 -15.26 31.69
C PRO A 858 -11.94 -15.48 30.26
N TYR A 859 -12.81 -15.37 29.26
CA TYR A 859 -12.41 -15.50 27.86
C TYR A 859 -12.87 -14.34 26.96
N ILE A 860 -12.18 -14.20 25.83
CA ILE A 860 -12.59 -13.42 24.66
C ILE A 860 -12.61 -14.37 23.47
N TYR A 861 -13.60 -14.23 22.59
CA TYR A 861 -13.67 -14.99 21.34
C TYR A 861 -13.63 -13.99 20.18
N VAL A 862 -12.57 -14.06 19.38
CA VAL A 862 -12.39 -13.31 18.14
C VAL A 862 -12.91 -14.16 16.98
N PRO A 863 -13.77 -13.66 16.10
CA PRO A 863 -14.27 -14.46 14.98
C PRO A 863 -13.18 -14.63 13.89
N GLY A 864 -13.06 -15.86 13.38
CA GLY A 864 -12.31 -16.25 12.20
C GLY A 864 -13.24 -16.47 11.00
N ASN A 865 -12.68 -16.90 9.87
CA ASN A 865 -13.46 -17.10 8.65
C ASN A 865 -14.48 -18.23 8.76
N HIS A 866 -14.28 -19.21 9.63
CA HIS A 866 -15.28 -20.26 9.86
C HIS A 866 -16.48 -19.80 10.70
N GLU A 867 -16.39 -18.64 11.38
CA GLU A 867 -17.54 -18.00 12.03
C GLU A 867 -18.45 -17.23 11.05
N VAL A 868 -18.04 -17.09 9.78
CA VAL A 868 -18.87 -16.55 8.68
C VAL A 868 -19.00 -17.51 7.50
N MET A 869 -18.36 -18.68 7.56
CA MET A 869 -18.40 -19.68 6.50
C MET A 869 -19.78 -20.35 6.46
N GLY A 870 -20.62 -20.02 5.49
CA GLY A 870 -21.93 -20.65 5.32
C GLY A 870 -23.06 -20.06 6.20
N GLY A 871 -22.78 -19.04 7.00
CA GLY A 871 -23.76 -18.33 7.81
C GLY A 871 -23.35 -16.86 8.07
N PRO A 872 -24.30 -15.96 8.35
CA PRO A 872 -23.98 -14.56 8.62
C PRO A 872 -23.31 -14.38 9.99
N ILE A 873 -22.40 -13.42 10.11
CA ILE A 873 -21.73 -13.06 11.36
C ILE A 873 -22.70 -12.78 12.53
N SER A 874 -23.92 -12.33 12.23
CA SER A 874 -24.98 -12.13 13.23
C SER A 874 -25.32 -13.38 14.05
N ASN A 875 -25.02 -14.59 13.57
CA ASN A 875 -25.16 -15.82 14.36
C ASN A 875 -24.17 -15.83 15.53
N PHE A 876 -22.92 -15.45 15.28
CA PHE A 876 -21.89 -15.27 16.29
C PHE A 876 -22.29 -14.15 17.27
N GLU A 877 -22.69 -12.98 16.76
CA GLU A 877 -22.97 -11.81 17.60
C GLU A 877 -24.11 -12.03 18.60
N LYS A 878 -25.14 -12.78 18.21
CA LYS A 878 -26.25 -13.14 19.10
C LYS A 878 -25.83 -13.94 20.33
N VAL A 879 -24.74 -14.70 20.23
CA VAL A 879 -24.28 -15.62 21.28
C VAL A 879 -23.07 -15.07 22.04
N PHE A 880 -22.13 -14.45 21.33
CA PHE A 880 -20.84 -14.01 21.87
C PHE A 880 -20.66 -12.48 21.94
N GLY A 881 -21.55 -11.71 21.31
CA GLY A 881 -21.53 -10.24 21.33
C GLY A 881 -20.69 -9.63 20.20
N ALA A 882 -20.23 -8.40 20.40
CA ALA A 882 -19.52 -7.63 19.37
C ALA A 882 -18.25 -8.34 18.85
N THR A 883 -18.00 -8.27 17.55
CA THR A 883 -16.86 -8.92 16.88
C THR A 883 -15.53 -8.18 17.07
N SER A 884 -15.59 -6.88 17.35
CA SER A 884 -14.44 -6.07 17.72
C SER A 884 -14.64 -5.48 19.13
N THR A 885 -13.64 -5.63 19.99
CA THR A 885 -13.73 -5.26 21.41
C THR A 885 -12.42 -4.67 21.92
N HIS A 886 -12.46 -4.06 23.11
CA HIS A 886 -11.26 -3.67 23.83
C HIS A 886 -11.48 -3.78 25.34
N ARG A 887 -10.41 -4.08 26.10
CA ARG A 887 -10.43 -4.07 27.57
C ARG A 887 -9.03 -3.85 28.14
N ASP A 888 -8.95 -3.32 29.36
CA ASP A 888 -7.70 -3.30 30.12
C ASP A 888 -7.59 -4.59 30.94
N LEU A 889 -6.46 -5.29 30.84
CA LEU A 889 -6.10 -6.36 31.76
C LEU A 889 -4.88 -5.89 32.55
N GLY A 890 -5.08 -5.44 33.78
CA GLY A 890 -4.03 -4.83 34.59
C GLY A 890 -3.44 -3.57 33.91
N ARG A 891 -2.19 -3.67 33.45
CA ARG A 891 -1.46 -2.59 32.77
C ARG A 891 -1.32 -2.80 31.25
N THR A 892 -2.02 -3.78 30.70
CA THR A 892 -2.00 -4.14 29.29
C THR A 892 -3.35 -3.86 28.66
N LYS A 893 -3.37 -3.14 27.54
CA LYS A 893 -4.58 -2.91 26.74
C LYS A 893 -4.74 -4.08 25.76
N ILE A 894 -5.91 -4.69 25.74
CA ILE A 894 -6.28 -5.74 24.78
C ILE A 894 -7.27 -5.13 23.79
N ILE A 895 -7.02 -5.33 22.50
CA ILE A 895 -7.89 -4.91 21.39
C ILE A 895 -8.12 -6.13 20.51
N THR A 896 -9.37 -6.41 20.14
CA THR A 896 -9.72 -7.48 19.20
C THR A 896 -10.39 -6.88 17.97
N LEU A 897 -10.01 -7.37 16.80
CA LEU A 897 -10.53 -6.93 15.50
C LEU A 897 -11.15 -8.10 14.76
N ASP A 898 -12.21 -7.82 14.03
CA ASP A 898 -12.88 -8.77 13.17
C ASP A 898 -12.16 -8.84 11.82
N SER A 899 -11.53 -9.97 11.56
CA SER A 899 -10.92 -10.29 10.25
C SER A 899 -11.60 -11.45 9.56
N SER A 900 -12.78 -11.87 10.01
CA SER A 900 -13.47 -13.10 9.58
C SER A 900 -13.71 -13.15 8.06
N SER A 901 -13.90 -12.00 7.42
CA SER A 901 -14.05 -11.89 5.97
C SER A 901 -12.72 -11.81 5.19
N GLY A 902 -11.56 -12.05 5.82
CA GLY A 902 -10.24 -11.90 5.20
C GLY A 902 -9.74 -10.46 5.05
N THR A 903 -10.47 -9.50 5.64
CA THR A 903 -10.16 -8.06 5.69
C THR A 903 -10.63 -7.47 7.03
N LEU A 904 -10.03 -6.38 7.48
CA LEU A 904 -10.44 -5.59 8.65
C LEU A 904 -11.43 -4.46 8.27
N HIS A 905 -11.87 -4.41 7.01
CA HIS A 905 -12.88 -3.51 6.48
C HIS A 905 -14.14 -4.26 6.01
N PRO A 906 -14.74 -5.14 6.85
CA PRO A 906 -15.86 -5.97 6.45
C PRO A 906 -17.05 -5.10 6.02
N GLY A 907 -17.63 -5.42 4.86
CA GLY A 907 -18.81 -4.74 4.32
C GLY A 907 -18.62 -3.24 4.07
N GLY A 908 -17.39 -2.74 3.99
CA GLY A 908 -17.13 -1.31 3.81
C GLY A 908 -17.18 -0.47 5.09
N SER A 909 -17.22 -1.05 6.30
CA SER A 909 -17.22 -0.28 7.55
C SER A 909 -15.82 0.04 8.12
N THR A 910 -15.50 1.31 8.28
CA THR A 910 -14.24 1.77 8.93
C THR A 910 -14.31 1.81 10.45
N GLU A 911 -15.43 1.42 11.07
CA GLU A 911 -15.71 1.59 12.49
C GLU A 911 -14.66 0.92 13.39
N GLN A 912 -14.35 -0.37 13.15
CA GLN A 912 -13.36 -1.07 13.97
C GLN A 912 -11.94 -0.51 13.82
N LEU A 913 -11.62 0.02 12.63
CA LEU A 913 -10.33 0.64 12.38
C LEU A 913 -10.21 1.99 13.10
N ARG A 914 -11.30 2.77 13.17
CA ARG A 914 -11.37 3.97 14.02
C ARG A 914 -11.26 3.60 15.50
N MET A 915 -11.93 2.54 15.94
CA MET A 915 -11.81 2.02 17.30
C MET A 915 -10.37 1.66 17.63
N LEU A 916 -9.66 0.94 16.74
CA LEU A 916 -8.23 0.65 16.90
C LEU A 916 -7.41 1.92 17.08
N GLN A 917 -7.54 2.90 16.18
CA GLN A 917 -6.77 4.14 16.26
C GLN A 917 -7.06 4.92 17.55
N GLN A 918 -8.33 4.98 17.95
CA GLN A 918 -8.74 5.62 19.20
C GLN A 918 -8.16 4.92 20.42
N GLN A 919 -8.26 3.59 20.50
CA GLN A 919 -7.74 2.82 21.63
C GLN A 919 -6.21 2.87 21.72
N LEU A 920 -5.51 2.93 20.59
CA LEU A 920 -4.06 3.16 20.57
C LEU A 920 -3.72 4.57 21.07
N ALA A 921 -4.46 5.61 20.65
CA ALA A 921 -4.26 6.97 21.15
C ALA A 921 -4.52 7.08 22.66
N ASP A 922 -5.56 6.40 23.16
CA ASP A 922 -5.89 6.35 24.59
C ASP A 922 -4.84 5.58 25.39
N ALA A 923 -4.39 4.42 24.90
CA ALA A 923 -3.30 3.67 25.49
C ALA A 923 -1.99 4.47 25.53
N ALA A 924 -1.69 5.25 24.49
CA ALA A 924 -0.52 6.12 24.44
C ALA A 924 -0.56 7.19 25.54
N ARG A 925 -1.71 7.86 25.73
CA ARG A 925 -1.90 8.92 26.73
C ARG A 925 -2.02 8.40 28.17
N ASN A 926 -2.52 7.18 28.37
CA ASN A 926 -2.78 6.64 29.70
C ASN A 926 -1.50 6.10 30.38
N PRO A 927 -0.99 6.69 31.48
CA PRO A 927 0.24 6.24 32.13
C PRO A 927 0.10 4.90 32.87
N ARG A 928 -1.12 4.40 33.09
CA ARG A 928 -1.35 3.07 33.68
C ARG A 928 -1.09 1.95 32.68
N ILE A 929 -1.31 2.21 31.39
CA ILE A 929 -1.06 1.26 30.31
C ILE A 929 0.41 1.34 29.91
N THR A 930 1.08 0.19 29.88
CA THR A 930 2.49 0.04 29.50
C THR A 930 2.68 -0.74 28.21
N GLY A 931 1.66 -1.44 27.72
CA GLY A 931 1.70 -2.06 26.40
C GLY A 931 0.32 -2.45 25.87
N VAL A 932 0.27 -2.86 24.61
CA VAL A 932 -0.96 -3.18 23.88
C VAL A 932 -0.83 -4.54 23.17
N LEU A 933 -1.86 -5.39 23.29
CA LEU A 933 -2.03 -6.58 22.47
C LEU A 933 -3.19 -6.37 21.49
N VAL A 934 -2.95 -6.66 20.22
CA VAL A 934 -3.95 -6.63 19.16
C VAL A 934 -4.17 -8.05 18.64
N PHE A 935 -5.41 -8.53 18.72
CA PHE A 935 -5.82 -9.85 18.24
C PHE A 935 -6.69 -9.72 16.99
N ASN A 936 -6.44 -10.55 16.00
CA ASN A 936 -7.30 -10.71 14.83
C ASN A 936 -6.97 -12.07 14.17
N HIS A 937 -7.95 -12.82 13.69
CA HIS A 937 -7.70 -14.19 13.22
C HIS A 937 -6.69 -14.29 12.04
N HIS A 938 -6.86 -13.53 10.96
CA HIS A 938 -5.97 -13.59 9.79
C HIS A 938 -4.72 -12.72 9.99
N PRO A 939 -3.49 -13.24 9.90
CA PRO A 939 -2.28 -12.44 10.07
C PRO A 939 -2.06 -11.45 8.91
N VAL A 940 -1.24 -10.43 9.19
CA VAL A 940 -0.76 -9.46 8.17
C VAL A 940 0.10 -10.16 7.12
N ASP A 941 0.97 -11.09 7.53
CA ASP A 941 1.86 -11.84 6.66
C ASP A 941 1.83 -13.32 7.05
N ASP A 942 1.61 -14.19 6.08
CA ASP A 942 1.80 -15.63 6.22
C ASP A 942 3.29 -15.94 5.99
N PRO A 943 4.00 -16.61 6.92
CA PRO A 943 5.41 -16.93 6.76
C PRO A 943 5.66 -18.05 5.72
N GLN A 944 4.65 -18.82 5.34
CA GLN A 944 4.79 -19.88 4.34
C GLN A 944 5.05 -19.31 2.93
N PRO A 945 5.67 -20.07 2.01
CA PRO A 945 5.99 -19.58 0.66
C PRO A 945 4.79 -19.20 -0.20
N ASP A 946 3.65 -19.86 -0.04
CA ASP A 946 2.44 -19.68 -0.86
C ASP A 946 1.53 -18.53 -0.41
N LYS A 947 1.74 -18.00 0.80
CA LYS A 947 1.04 -16.81 1.33
C LYS A 947 -0.49 -16.97 1.39
N ALA A 948 -0.98 -18.19 1.56
CA ALA A 948 -2.39 -18.53 1.40
C ALA A 948 -3.29 -18.05 2.55
N SER A 949 -2.73 -17.78 3.72
CA SER A 949 -3.47 -17.57 4.97
C SER A 949 -3.18 -16.21 5.61
N GLN A 950 -3.28 -15.12 4.85
CA GLN A 950 -3.05 -13.75 5.32
C GLN A 950 -4.18 -12.80 4.91
N LEU A 951 -4.22 -11.59 5.49
CA LEU A 951 -5.14 -10.53 5.05
C LEU A 951 -5.04 -10.31 3.53
N GLY A 952 -6.21 -10.34 2.88
CA GLY A 952 -6.34 -10.30 1.42
C GLY A 952 -6.00 -8.94 0.83
N ASP A 953 -6.38 -7.85 1.52
CA ASP A 953 -5.99 -6.50 1.15
C ASP A 953 -4.57 -6.19 1.67
N ARG A 954 -3.60 -6.13 0.74
CA ARG A 954 -2.19 -5.88 1.08
C ARG A 954 -1.92 -4.43 1.49
N TYR A 955 -2.74 -3.46 1.09
CA TYR A 955 -2.64 -2.07 1.54
C TYR A 955 -3.15 -1.92 2.98
N GLU A 956 -4.24 -2.61 3.32
CA GLU A 956 -4.73 -2.75 4.70
C GLU A 956 -3.70 -3.43 5.60
N ALA A 957 -3.14 -4.56 5.19
CA ALA A 957 -2.09 -5.26 5.91
C ALA A 957 -0.89 -4.34 6.20
N ALA A 958 -0.43 -3.59 5.18
CA ALA A 958 0.65 -2.62 5.32
C ALA A 958 0.28 -1.44 6.23
N ALA A 959 -0.97 -0.97 6.20
CA ALA A 959 -1.46 0.12 7.04
C ALA A 959 -1.56 -0.28 8.52
N LEU A 960 -2.00 -1.51 8.81
CA LEU A 960 -2.01 -2.06 10.16
C LEU A 960 -0.58 -2.15 10.70
N ARG A 961 0.34 -2.77 9.95
CA ARG A 961 1.76 -2.89 10.36
C ARG A 961 2.36 -1.54 10.72
N ARG A 962 2.16 -0.52 9.87
CA ARG A 962 2.60 0.86 10.14
C ARG A 962 1.97 1.46 11.39
N THR A 963 0.68 1.24 11.60
CA THR A 963 -0.06 1.77 12.74
C THR A 963 0.48 1.20 14.06
N LEU A 964 0.73 -0.11 14.10
CA LEU A 964 1.31 -0.77 15.28
C LEU A 964 2.76 -0.28 15.54
N ALA A 965 3.60 -0.23 14.51
CA ALA A 965 4.98 0.27 14.65
C ALA A 965 5.02 1.75 15.12
N ARG A 966 4.13 2.59 14.57
CA ARG A 966 4.03 4.01 14.95
C ARG A 966 3.61 4.18 16.41
N PHE A 967 2.78 3.29 16.96
CA PHE A 967 2.42 3.34 18.37
C PHE A 967 3.67 3.26 19.25
N THR A 968 4.57 2.32 19.01
CA THR A 968 5.85 2.23 19.75
C THR A 968 6.69 3.48 19.55
N ALA A 969 6.89 3.91 18.30
CA ALA A 969 7.73 5.05 17.96
C ALA A 969 7.24 6.39 18.57
N THR A 970 5.93 6.54 18.81
CA THR A 970 5.34 7.79 19.33
C THR A 970 5.06 7.75 20.83
N SER A 971 4.62 6.61 21.36
CA SER A 971 4.27 6.46 22.78
C SER A 971 5.43 5.98 23.65
N GLY A 972 6.43 5.33 23.04
CA GLY A 972 7.50 4.64 23.75
C GLY A 972 7.04 3.40 24.53
N LYS A 973 5.89 2.82 24.18
CA LYS A 973 5.30 1.64 24.83
C LYS A 973 5.30 0.45 23.88
N SER A 974 5.39 -0.75 24.43
CA SER A 974 5.42 -2.00 23.66
C SER A 974 4.06 -2.34 23.07
N ILE A 975 4.08 -3.03 21.94
CA ILE A 975 2.89 -3.55 21.26
C ILE A 975 3.21 -4.88 20.59
N ALA A 976 2.22 -5.77 20.54
CA ALA A 976 2.31 -7.03 19.80
C ALA A 976 0.98 -7.35 19.10
N GLN A 977 1.09 -8.13 18.03
CA GLN A 977 -0.03 -8.68 17.28
C GLN A 977 -0.09 -10.19 17.48
N VAL A 978 -1.28 -10.73 17.67
CA VAL A 978 -1.51 -12.17 17.82
C VAL A 978 -2.62 -12.59 16.85
N ASN A 979 -2.39 -13.71 16.15
CA ASN A 979 -3.22 -14.22 15.07
C ASN A 979 -3.33 -15.76 15.14
N GLY A 980 -4.21 -16.34 14.32
CA GLY A 980 -4.36 -17.78 14.07
C GLY A 980 -4.28 -18.12 12.57
N HIS A 981 -5.21 -18.94 12.08
CA HIS A 981 -5.55 -19.14 10.67
C HIS A 981 -4.53 -19.91 9.79
N VAL A 982 -3.24 -19.60 9.91
CA VAL A 982 -2.20 -20.23 9.06
C VAL A 982 -2.09 -21.71 9.33
N GLY A 983 -2.33 -22.14 10.57
CA GLY A 983 -2.21 -23.53 10.99
C GLY A 983 -0.78 -23.99 11.22
N ILE A 984 0.09 -23.07 11.65
CA ILE A 984 1.40 -23.34 12.23
C ILE A 984 1.63 -22.43 13.44
N PHE A 985 2.45 -22.88 14.39
CA PHE A 985 3.01 -22.01 15.42
C PHE A 985 4.19 -21.23 14.84
N TYR A 986 4.16 -19.90 14.90
CA TYR A 986 5.24 -19.06 14.39
C TYR A 986 5.27 -17.72 15.10
N THR A 987 6.45 -17.22 15.41
CA THR A 987 6.63 -15.88 15.98
C THR A 987 7.77 -15.17 15.28
N ASP A 988 7.58 -13.89 14.98
CA ASP A 988 8.62 -13.01 14.45
C ASP A 988 8.55 -11.58 15.02
N ALA A 989 9.41 -10.73 14.48
CA ALA A 989 9.42 -9.30 14.73
C ALA A 989 9.33 -8.51 13.42
N ALA A 990 8.52 -7.46 13.43
CA ALA A 990 8.43 -6.50 12.33
C ALA A 990 8.35 -5.09 12.91
N ASP A 991 9.31 -4.23 12.54
CA ASP A 991 9.38 -2.83 12.96
C ASP A 991 9.23 -2.63 14.50
N GLY A 992 9.84 -3.52 15.29
CA GLY A 992 9.78 -3.51 16.77
C GLY A 992 8.52 -4.11 17.39
N VAL A 993 7.58 -4.62 16.58
CA VAL A 993 6.35 -5.28 17.00
C VAL A 993 6.58 -6.79 17.00
N THR A 994 6.27 -7.48 18.11
CA THR A 994 6.25 -8.95 18.13
C THR A 994 4.96 -9.44 17.48
N ARG A 995 5.05 -10.38 16.53
CA ARG A 995 3.87 -10.98 15.89
C ARG A 995 3.86 -12.47 16.17
N VAL A 996 2.77 -12.95 16.75
CA VAL A 996 2.57 -14.34 17.14
C VAL A 996 1.45 -14.93 16.29
N ILE A 997 1.73 -16.05 15.64
CA ILE A 997 0.75 -16.90 14.97
C ILE A 997 0.58 -18.13 15.84
N ASN A 998 -0.58 -18.25 16.49
CA ASN A 998 -0.98 -19.44 17.20
C ASN A 998 -1.36 -20.53 16.19
N GLY A 999 -0.85 -21.75 16.40
CA GLY A 999 -1.22 -22.89 15.56
C GLY A 999 -2.56 -23.52 15.97
N ASN A 1000 -2.89 -24.64 15.33
CA ASN A 1000 -4.19 -25.27 15.51
C ASN A 1000 -4.32 -25.95 16.88
N SER A 1001 -5.47 -25.79 17.53
CA SER A 1001 -5.80 -26.51 18.77
C SER A 1001 -6.57 -27.81 18.54
N GLY A 1002 -7.16 -28.01 17.37
CA GLY A 1002 -7.86 -29.26 17.03
C GLY A 1002 -7.67 -29.71 15.58
N LYS A 1003 -7.84 -28.81 14.61
CA LYS A 1003 -7.72 -29.11 13.18
C LYS A 1003 -6.30 -29.57 12.83
N THR A 1004 -6.17 -30.49 11.87
CA THR A 1004 -4.87 -30.86 11.31
C THR A 1004 -4.12 -29.62 10.78
N PRO A 1005 -2.87 -29.39 11.18
CA PRO A 1005 -2.03 -28.28 10.71
C PRO A 1005 -1.82 -28.29 9.19
N SER A 1006 -1.61 -27.11 8.61
CA SER A 1006 -1.37 -26.96 7.15
C SER A 1006 0.11 -27.07 6.76
N GLY A 1007 1.01 -26.76 7.69
CA GLY A 1007 2.47 -26.76 7.47
C GLY A 1007 3.17 -28.02 7.96
N SER A 1008 4.46 -28.13 7.68
CA SER A 1008 5.29 -29.24 8.13
C SER A 1008 5.60 -29.16 9.64
N ALA A 1009 5.75 -30.31 10.29
CA ALA A 1009 5.90 -30.39 11.75
C ALA A 1009 7.17 -29.71 12.28
N ASP A 1010 8.24 -29.67 11.48
CA ASP A 1010 9.51 -28.98 11.77
C ASP A 1010 9.42 -27.46 11.63
N ARG A 1011 8.34 -26.93 11.06
CA ARG A 1011 8.07 -25.49 10.87
C ARG A 1011 6.79 -25.04 11.58
N GLY A 1012 6.50 -25.65 12.72
CA GLY A 1012 5.36 -25.27 13.56
C GLY A 1012 4.04 -25.95 13.20
N GLY A 1013 4.01 -26.86 12.23
CA GLY A 1013 2.82 -27.63 11.83
C GLY A 1013 2.46 -28.76 12.79
N PHE A 1014 2.11 -28.43 14.03
CA PHE A 1014 1.63 -29.35 15.07
C PHE A 1014 0.38 -28.80 15.75
N THR A 1015 -0.32 -29.61 16.55
CA THR A 1015 -1.48 -29.15 17.33
C THR A 1015 -1.08 -28.76 18.75
N GLY A 1016 -1.75 -27.77 19.34
CA GLY A 1016 -1.44 -27.24 20.67
C GLY A 1016 -2.15 -25.92 20.98
N TRP A 1017 -1.54 -25.13 21.87
CA TRP A 1017 -1.99 -23.76 22.20
C TRP A 1017 -0.81 -22.92 22.67
N THR A 1018 -0.97 -21.61 22.84
CA THR A 1018 0.12 -20.69 23.22
C THR A 1018 -0.16 -20.01 24.55
N MET A 1019 0.85 -19.90 25.42
CA MET A 1019 0.82 -19.06 26.61
C MET A 1019 1.66 -17.80 26.36
N LEU A 1020 1.04 -16.63 26.43
CA LEU A 1020 1.71 -15.34 26.39
C LEU A 1020 2.10 -14.94 27.81
N GLY A 1021 3.41 -14.84 28.08
CA GLY A 1021 3.98 -14.29 29.30
C GLY A 1021 4.28 -12.81 29.14
N ILE A 1022 3.67 -11.98 29.99
CA ILE A 1022 3.76 -10.52 29.91
C ILE A 1022 4.34 -9.98 31.22
N ASP A 1023 5.38 -9.13 31.14
CA ASP A 1023 5.86 -8.30 32.23
C ASP A 1023 5.51 -6.83 31.97
N PRO A 1024 4.37 -6.33 32.51
CA PRO A 1024 3.96 -4.96 32.28
C PRO A 1024 4.93 -3.91 32.83
N ALA A 1025 5.88 -4.26 33.71
CA ALA A 1025 6.90 -3.31 34.17
C ALA A 1025 7.94 -2.99 33.07
N ALA A 1026 8.12 -3.89 32.11
CA ALA A 1026 9.05 -3.74 30.98
C ALA A 1026 8.40 -3.15 29.71
N GLY A 1027 7.12 -2.78 29.75
CA GLY A 1027 6.40 -2.26 28.57
C GLY A 1027 6.84 -0.87 28.10
N GLN A 1028 7.58 -0.09 28.92
CA GLN A 1028 8.07 1.23 28.53
C GLN A 1028 9.46 1.15 27.90
N VAL A 1029 9.50 1.07 26.57
CA VAL A 1029 10.71 0.79 25.78
C VAL A 1029 11.37 2.04 25.17
N GLY A 1030 10.69 3.19 25.21
CA GLY A 1030 11.14 4.45 24.59
C GLY A 1030 10.87 4.51 23.09
N THR A 1031 11.05 5.69 22.49
CA THR A 1031 10.68 5.95 21.08
C THR A 1031 11.66 5.39 20.05
N VAL A 1032 12.90 5.10 20.47
CA VAL A 1032 13.89 4.31 19.72
C VAL A 1032 14.41 3.22 20.65
N PRO A 1033 13.71 2.07 20.73
CA PRO A 1033 14.06 0.99 21.65
C PRO A 1033 15.46 0.44 21.38
N ARG A 1034 16.11 -0.08 22.43
CA ARG A 1034 17.30 -0.92 22.25
C ARG A 1034 16.89 -2.28 21.70
N THR A 1035 17.75 -2.90 20.89
CA THR A 1035 17.51 -4.24 20.36
C THR A 1035 17.19 -5.23 21.47
N GLY A 1036 16.07 -5.96 21.32
CA GLY A 1036 15.55 -6.94 22.28
C GLY A 1036 14.70 -6.35 23.40
N ALA A 1037 14.38 -5.05 23.41
CA ALA A 1037 13.54 -4.46 24.46
C ALA A 1037 12.12 -5.08 24.50
N ARG A 1038 11.52 -5.36 23.34
CA ARG A 1038 10.20 -6.03 23.22
C ARG A 1038 10.15 -7.37 23.98
N LEU A 1039 11.28 -8.06 24.01
CA LEU A 1039 11.44 -9.38 24.60
C LEU A 1039 11.47 -9.36 26.13
N GLN A 1040 11.67 -8.20 26.74
CA GLN A 1040 11.53 -8.04 28.19
C GLN A 1040 10.06 -7.89 28.58
N TRP A 1041 9.22 -7.41 27.67
CA TRP A 1041 7.80 -7.20 27.91
C TRP A 1041 6.95 -8.42 27.57
N LEU A 1042 7.17 -9.05 26.40
CA LEU A 1042 6.38 -10.20 25.93
C LEU A 1042 7.28 -11.39 25.58
N ARG A 1043 6.83 -12.57 25.99
CA ARG A 1043 7.32 -13.89 25.58
C ARG A 1043 6.14 -14.79 25.26
N ASP A 1044 6.33 -15.75 24.38
CA ASP A 1044 5.34 -16.77 24.08
C ASP A 1044 5.91 -18.18 24.32
N GLU A 1045 5.09 -19.06 24.88
CA GLU A 1045 5.41 -20.46 25.13
C GLU A 1045 4.41 -21.33 24.40
N THR A 1046 4.90 -22.20 23.52
CA THR A 1046 4.05 -23.09 22.74
C THR A 1046 3.82 -24.40 23.49
N HIS A 1047 2.57 -24.68 23.83
CA HIS A 1047 2.14 -25.91 24.47
C HIS A 1047 1.71 -26.91 23.39
N ALA A 1048 2.69 -27.62 22.82
CA ALA A 1048 2.41 -28.71 21.88
C ALA A 1048 1.59 -29.81 22.56
N ARG A 1049 0.57 -30.34 21.89
CA ARG A 1049 -0.14 -31.54 22.32
C ARG A 1049 0.84 -32.71 22.35
N VAL A 1050 0.91 -33.44 23.46
CA VAL A 1050 1.80 -34.61 23.60
C VAL A 1050 0.95 -35.86 23.80
N ASP A 1051 0.86 -36.74 22.78
CA ASP A 1051 0.26 -38.06 22.96
C ASP A 1051 1.31 -39.04 23.51
N SER A 1052 2.52 -39.00 22.95
CA SER A 1052 3.73 -39.56 23.57
C SER A 1052 4.97 -38.73 23.28
N LEU A 1053 5.96 -38.81 24.18
CA LEU A 1053 7.26 -38.16 24.06
C LEU A 1053 8.36 -39.21 24.03
N ARG A 1054 9.27 -39.12 23.05
CA ARG A 1054 10.47 -39.97 22.94
C ARG A 1054 11.73 -39.11 23.08
N LEU A 1055 12.73 -39.64 23.79
CA LEU A 1055 14.06 -39.03 23.94
C LEU A 1055 15.12 -40.06 23.55
N THR A 1056 15.93 -39.73 22.54
CA THR A 1056 17.04 -40.54 22.06
C THR A 1056 18.35 -39.86 22.42
N ALA A 1057 19.13 -40.49 23.31
CA ALA A 1057 20.43 -40.00 23.75
C ALA A 1057 21.44 -41.16 23.85
N PRO A 1058 22.75 -40.89 23.75
CA PRO A 1058 23.78 -41.92 23.88
C PRO A 1058 23.83 -42.49 25.30
N LYS A 1059 23.89 -43.82 25.43
CA LYS A 1059 24.05 -44.48 26.74
C LYS A 1059 25.45 -44.30 27.33
N GLN A 1060 26.47 -44.13 26.47
CA GLN A 1060 27.87 -43.97 26.86
C GLN A 1060 28.58 -42.94 25.96
N LEU A 1061 29.50 -42.16 26.53
CA LEU A 1061 30.35 -41.20 25.81
C LEU A 1061 31.77 -41.22 26.38
N ALA A 1062 32.80 -41.02 25.55
CA ALA A 1062 34.15 -40.75 26.04
C ALA A 1062 34.29 -39.26 26.41
N VAL A 1063 35.15 -38.94 27.39
CA VAL A 1063 35.48 -37.53 27.70
C VAL A 1063 35.98 -36.79 26.43
N GLY A 1064 35.40 -35.62 26.14
CA GLY A 1064 35.70 -34.82 24.96
C GLY A 1064 34.88 -35.19 23.71
N ALA A 1065 34.21 -36.35 23.69
CA ALA A 1065 33.34 -36.73 22.58
C ALA A 1065 32.03 -35.93 22.57
N SER A 1066 31.38 -35.87 21.41
CA SER A 1066 30.05 -35.28 21.24
C SER A 1066 29.12 -36.23 20.49
N ALA A 1067 27.82 -36.17 20.78
CA ALA A 1067 26.77 -36.90 20.07
C ALA A 1067 25.51 -36.05 19.91
N LYS A 1068 24.65 -36.45 18.97
CA LYS A 1068 23.34 -35.83 18.77
C LYS A 1068 22.31 -36.48 19.69
N VAL A 1069 21.53 -35.66 20.38
CA VAL A 1069 20.33 -36.03 21.12
C VAL A 1069 19.13 -35.52 20.33
N THR A 1070 18.11 -36.34 20.21
CA THR A 1070 16.84 -35.95 19.58
C THR A 1070 15.68 -36.25 20.52
N ALA A 1071 14.66 -35.41 20.49
CA ALA A 1071 13.37 -35.70 21.12
C ALA A 1071 12.26 -35.46 20.11
N THR A 1072 11.22 -36.28 20.17
CA THR A 1072 10.10 -36.28 19.23
C THR A 1072 8.80 -36.50 19.98
N ILE A 1073 7.77 -35.77 19.60
CA ILE A 1073 6.40 -35.91 20.08
C ILE A 1073 5.60 -36.66 19.01
N ASP A 1074 4.75 -37.57 19.43
CA ASP A 1074 3.73 -38.15 18.55
C ASP A 1074 2.40 -37.41 18.73
N GLN A 1075 1.74 -37.13 17.62
CA GLN A 1075 0.40 -36.54 17.56
C GLN A 1075 -0.45 -37.24 16.50
N ASP A 1076 -1.75 -37.37 16.78
CA ASP A 1076 -2.77 -37.81 15.81
C ASP A 1076 -2.39 -39.13 15.11
N ASP A 1077 -1.78 -40.04 15.89
CA ASP A 1077 -1.27 -41.38 15.52
C ASP A 1077 -0.17 -41.44 14.44
N THR A 1078 -0.01 -40.41 13.63
CA THR A 1078 0.81 -40.44 12.41
C THR A 1078 1.84 -39.32 12.32
N ARG A 1079 1.67 -38.22 13.08
CA ARG A 1079 2.57 -37.06 13.01
C ARG A 1079 3.68 -37.17 14.05
N GLU A 1080 4.91 -37.15 13.56
CA GLU A 1080 6.10 -36.99 14.41
C GLU A 1080 6.54 -35.52 14.41
N VAL A 1081 6.48 -34.88 15.58
CA VAL A 1081 6.84 -33.47 15.77
C VAL A 1081 8.21 -33.40 16.47
N PRO A 1082 9.24 -32.83 15.83
CA PRO A 1082 10.53 -32.67 16.48
C PRO A 1082 10.43 -31.68 17.65
N VAL A 1083 11.05 -32.01 18.79
CA VAL A 1083 11.19 -31.09 19.92
C VAL A 1083 12.32 -30.10 19.62
N ALA A 1084 12.01 -29.16 18.75
CA ALA A 1084 12.84 -28.03 18.35
C ALA A 1084 11.93 -26.81 18.17
N TRP A 1085 12.52 -25.61 18.05
CA TRP A 1085 11.74 -24.40 17.76
C TRP A 1085 10.76 -24.66 16.60
N PRO A 1086 9.48 -24.28 16.70
CA PRO A 1086 8.90 -23.42 17.74
C PRO A 1086 8.35 -24.15 18.96
N VAL A 1087 8.54 -25.47 19.12
CA VAL A 1087 8.12 -26.23 20.32
C VAL A 1087 8.91 -25.74 21.55
N SER A 1088 8.19 -25.27 22.57
CA SER A 1088 8.76 -24.96 23.88
C SER A 1088 8.99 -26.23 24.70
N ALA A 1089 10.22 -26.41 25.20
CA ALA A 1089 10.62 -27.59 25.94
C ALA A 1089 11.60 -27.29 27.07
N ALA A 1090 11.28 -27.71 28.29
CA ALA A 1090 12.18 -27.58 29.43
C ALA A 1090 13.21 -28.70 29.43
N TRP A 1091 14.46 -28.36 29.08
CA TRP A 1091 15.60 -29.26 29.16
C TRP A 1091 16.35 -29.07 30.48
N ALA A 1092 16.53 -30.15 31.23
CA ALA A 1092 17.21 -30.14 32.53
C ALA A 1092 17.94 -31.47 32.76
N GLY A 1093 18.64 -31.62 33.88
CA GLY A 1093 19.24 -32.91 34.21
C GLY A 1093 20.25 -32.89 35.35
N HIS A 1094 20.45 -34.04 35.99
CA HIS A 1094 21.50 -34.22 36.97
C HIS A 1094 22.86 -34.41 36.27
N GLY A 1095 23.88 -33.65 36.66
CA GLY A 1095 25.20 -33.72 36.02
C GLY A 1095 25.22 -33.20 34.58
N VAL A 1096 24.17 -32.49 34.15
CA VAL A 1096 24.04 -31.89 32.82
C VAL A 1096 24.10 -30.37 32.95
N ARG A 1097 24.87 -29.73 32.07
CA ARG A 1097 24.80 -28.30 31.82
C ARG A 1097 24.00 -28.06 30.56
N VAL A 1098 22.86 -27.37 30.64
CA VAL A 1098 22.02 -27.09 29.46
C VAL A 1098 22.26 -25.66 28.99
N GLY A 1099 22.48 -25.48 27.68
CA GLY A 1099 22.75 -24.18 27.06
C GLY A 1099 23.90 -23.44 27.73
N THR A 1100 23.65 -22.21 28.17
CA THR A 1100 24.64 -21.31 28.77
C THR A 1100 24.75 -21.42 30.31
N SER A 1101 24.05 -22.37 30.94
CA SER A 1101 24.08 -22.54 32.40
C SER A 1101 25.50 -22.77 32.95
N HIS A 1102 25.74 -22.39 34.21
CA HIS A 1102 27.05 -22.51 34.87
C HIS A 1102 27.01 -23.51 36.03
N GLY A 1103 28.13 -24.17 36.31
CA GLY A 1103 28.26 -25.13 37.41
C GLY A 1103 28.95 -26.44 36.99
N PRO A 1104 29.39 -27.27 37.95
CA PRO A 1104 30.06 -28.53 37.67
C PRO A 1104 29.11 -29.51 36.97
N ALA A 1105 29.51 -30.04 35.81
CA ALA A 1105 28.72 -30.97 35.01
C ALA A 1105 29.58 -32.11 34.45
N VAL A 1106 28.95 -33.23 34.13
CA VAL A 1106 29.54 -34.39 33.47
C VAL A 1106 29.41 -34.23 31.95
N VAL A 1107 28.30 -33.67 31.48
CA VAL A 1107 28.02 -33.36 30.08
C VAL A 1107 27.48 -31.94 29.93
N THR A 1108 27.63 -31.35 28.75
CA THR A 1108 26.92 -30.14 28.34
C THR A 1108 26.00 -30.47 27.17
N PHE A 1109 24.79 -29.94 27.16
CA PHE A 1109 23.78 -30.15 26.13
C PHE A 1109 23.33 -28.80 25.57
N ASP A 1110 23.34 -28.66 24.26
CA ASP A 1110 22.79 -27.50 23.55
C ASP A 1110 21.45 -27.89 22.90
N PRO A 1111 20.31 -27.42 23.43
CA PRO A 1111 18.99 -27.70 22.87
C PRO A 1111 18.79 -27.19 21.44
N ALA A 1112 19.47 -26.11 21.05
CA ALA A 1112 19.28 -25.52 19.72
C ALA A 1112 19.90 -26.40 18.61
N THR A 1113 21.02 -27.08 18.92
CA THR A 1113 21.71 -27.96 17.96
C THR A 1113 21.47 -29.45 18.24
N GLY A 1114 20.88 -29.79 19.38
CA GLY A 1114 20.80 -31.16 19.88
C GLY A 1114 22.16 -31.75 20.25
N LYS A 1115 23.22 -30.95 20.39
CA LYS A 1115 24.58 -31.45 20.62
C LYS A 1115 24.84 -31.67 22.11
N LEU A 1116 25.19 -32.90 22.47
CA LEU A 1116 25.64 -33.31 23.79
C LEU A 1116 27.15 -33.56 23.79
N THR A 1117 27.92 -32.89 24.65
CA THR A 1117 29.38 -33.03 24.76
C THR A 1117 29.79 -33.47 26.16
N ALA A 1118 30.63 -34.51 26.26
CA ALA A 1118 31.14 -34.99 27.54
C ALA A 1118 32.31 -34.14 28.04
N LEU A 1119 32.21 -33.67 29.28
CA LEU A 1119 33.20 -32.78 29.90
C LEU A 1119 34.17 -33.52 30.82
N ARG A 1120 33.70 -34.53 31.56
CA ARG A 1120 34.52 -35.31 32.51
C ARG A 1120 33.86 -36.65 32.83
N LYS A 1121 34.64 -37.59 33.36
CA LYS A 1121 34.15 -38.90 33.78
C LYS A 1121 33.05 -38.78 34.84
N GLY A 1122 32.02 -39.61 34.74
CA GLY A 1122 30.89 -39.61 35.67
C GLY A 1122 29.59 -40.08 35.04
N SER A 1123 28.48 -39.85 35.74
CA SER A 1123 27.13 -40.16 35.25
C SER A 1123 26.31 -38.88 35.18
N ALA A 1124 25.53 -38.75 34.11
CA ALA A 1124 24.57 -37.68 33.90
C ALA A 1124 23.20 -38.27 33.54
N THR A 1125 22.14 -37.55 33.88
CA THR A 1125 20.78 -37.85 33.41
C THR A 1125 20.25 -36.60 32.73
N LEU A 1126 19.96 -36.69 31.43
CA LEU A 1126 19.33 -35.62 30.66
C LEU A 1126 17.82 -35.84 30.67
N SER A 1127 17.04 -34.78 30.88
CA SER A 1127 15.59 -34.77 30.87
C SER A 1127 15.05 -33.70 29.92
N VAL A 1128 13.92 -34.01 29.27
CA VAL A 1128 13.14 -33.08 28.46
C VAL A 1128 11.69 -33.14 28.91
N THR A 1129 11.08 -31.98 29.13
CA THR A 1129 9.66 -31.84 29.44
C THR A 1129 8.98 -30.98 28.39
N VAL A 1130 7.91 -31.50 27.80
CA VAL A 1130 7.05 -30.76 26.86
C VAL A 1130 5.63 -30.82 27.37
N ASN A 1131 5.00 -29.66 27.55
CA ASN A 1131 3.62 -29.53 28.01
C ASN A 1131 3.28 -30.47 29.20
N GLY A 1132 4.15 -30.47 30.22
CA GLY A 1132 4.02 -31.29 31.43
C GLY A 1132 4.45 -32.77 31.33
N VAL A 1133 4.77 -33.28 30.13
CA VAL A 1133 5.21 -34.66 29.93
C VAL A 1133 6.74 -34.74 29.91
N THR A 1134 7.34 -35.53 30.82
CA THR A 1134 8.81 -35.65 30.96
C THR A 1134 9.35 -36.99 30.45
N LYS A 1135 10.51 -36.96 29.81
CA LYS A 1135 11.35 -38.13 29.52
C LYS A 1135 12.79 -37.90 29.95
N GLU A 1136 13.44 -38.97 30.38
CA GLU A 1136 14.83 -38.96 30.86
C GLU A 1136 15.70 -39.98 30.12
N ALA A 1137 16.99 -39.67 29.99
CA ALA A 1137 18.01 -40.56 29.46
C ALA A 1137 19.28 -40.50 30.31
N ALA A 1138 19.73 -41.66 30.77
CA ALA A 1138 20.97 -41.81 31.52
C ALA A 1138 22.18 -41.94 30.56
N ILE A 1139 23.24 -41.19 30.88
CA ILE A 1139 24.47 -41.10 30.10
C ILE A 1139 25.66 -41.40 31.03
N ARG A 1140 26.53 -42.31 30.61
CA ARG A 1140 27.78 -42.61 31.32
C ARG A 1140 28.98 -42.07 30.56
N VAL A 1141 29.82 -41.26 31.21
CA VAL A 1141 31.07 -40.74 30.62
C VAL A 1141 32.26 -41.53 31.15
N GLY A 1142 32.95 -42.23 30.24
CA GLY A 1142 34.09 -43.12 30.51
C GLY A 1142 35.46 -42.47 30.37
#